data_AF-A0A3M7MPL5-F1
#
_entry.id   AF-A0A3M7MPL5-F1
#
_cell.length_a   1.000
_cell.length_b   1.000
_cell.length_c   1.000
_cell.angle_alpha   90.00
_cell.angle_beta   90.00
_cell.angle_gamma   90.00
#
_symmetry.space_group_name_H-M   'P 1'
#
loop_
_entity.id
_entity.type
_entity.pdbx_description
1 polymer ?
#
loop_
_entity_poly.entity_id
_entity_poly.type
_entity_poly.pdbx_seq_one_letter_code
_entity_poly.pdbx_strand_id
1 'polypeptide(L)'
;MDSRVDFDINESLKLYLSDPALIPTPEASPELADCEADPDSLTPALVNAVINTLVDQISENPDNVLTSSVFDTLQFLLKCVPITASPETLLPALENGTDPFALSRHSSLLTGPSLSKLLDLLVSALAITADIAHQDIENDEQETLQAHRTTIEVYAFFLQWTIAGVEAKAAEKSHAAPARRGPKGGKPKAAKDGVWDSTGQIQAAMDIMCRVMKLKLNRLFQTTSDRDTFINLFTRSIYLIMESESRMKITAVRMFCFKVLCIAIKHHGHALGAQTSIVQNLTYFEHLSEPMAEFLHILSEQYDFPQLSSEIMRELAAKDFSPNDAKGPKSISAFIVKLSELEPRLVIKEMGLLGKFLDSEAYTLRCAVIEVCGNLLSDLNKREERDEITKIQINAFFDTLEQRFLDTNPYCRCRAIQVFIKLCDLEQKMPKRRQHAAELAMQSLQDKSSNVRRNAIKLLGKLVATHPFSIMHGGELTHKVWMQRLEKVDAQIDALKPSPDSSGLAETAGGTDQVDKDLLDDATQMEQEPEELTEEEKIEAVKKAQEEAATSEVVTRLQLTRKYYLDAIRFIEVIHESSDTACQLLSARNKSEVLEAMDFFVIINAYKVETASTGIRRMLRLIWTKGNSDEGKGVQTHLIDCYKGLFFDAPDPLNANDTANFIARNMISLTFGASPAELTSLEQLLSTMFKAGHISQLVVTKLWQIYGVNKDISKSQRRGAIIVLGMISLADPHVVINETDTMLRVGLGPLGKADLALAKFTCVALQRMVPPAKKAHDKAIPGIDRMANDNAVLCMLAALLLTPSASQDWYGMAEQAVSAIYVLSKHPDILCSEILRHKTRLVFQQTKNRTSLSPSPSPEPDAMEVDQPEQHSAEPPPELESETSPRQKPAIALSQLLFVVGHIAIKQIVHLELCELDFKRRKHEQEKDKALSNPSPDKTNVPASTKRKKTAAEEVMADKEEEKDELELIGGTTEDDFTEAMVHIRERELLYGPDSLLANFGPLVTEICANNTAYKDRNLQSQATLCLAKLMCVSSEYCEKNLPLLITILERSDDPIVRSNAVIALGDMAVCFNHLIDENTDFLYRRLNDSDDSVKRTCLMTLTFLILAGQVKVKGQLGEMAKCLEDADKRIADLARMFFTELATKDNALYNQFVDMFSILTREGPLEGGVMEEEALKRILKFLCGFIEKDKHAKNLAEKLAARLGRCENERQWNDTAYALSLLQHKNEEITKKVQEGYRVVEAAA
;
A
#
# COMPACT_ATOMS: atom_id res chain seq x y z
N MET A 1 -54.59 -53.29 -37.18
CA MET A 1 -53.78 -54.31 -36.49
C MET A 1 -52.47 -53.61 -36.26
N ASP A 2 -52.40 -52.84 -35.18
CA ASP A 2 -51.29 -51.92 -34.98
C ASP A 2 -50.10 -52.73 -34.47
N SER A 3 -49.02 -52.74 -35.25
CA SER A 3 -47.74 -53.35 -34.89
C SER A 3 -47.25 -52.68 -33.60
N ARG A 4 -47.21 -53.45 -32.51
CA ARG A 4 -46.49 -53.03 -31.29
C ARG A 4 -44.99 -53.24 -31.53
N VAL A 5 -44.19 -52.26 -31.09
CA VAL A 5 -42.72 -52.33 -31.15
C VAL A 5 -42.21 -53.35 -30.14
N ASP A 6 -41.27 -54.20 -30.56
CA ASP A 6 -40.49 -55.03 -29.65
C ASP A 6 -39.32 -54.20 -29.13
N PHE A 7 -39.48 -53.63 -27.93
CA PHE A 7 -38.53 -52.68 -27.36
C PHE A 7 -37.55 -53.35 -26.39
N ASP A 8 -36.26 -53.35 -26.75
CA ASP A 8 -35.15 -53.65 -25.83
C ASP A 8 -34.38 -52.37 -25.51
N ILE A 9 -34.37 -52.01 -24.22
CA ILE A 9 -33.67 -50.85 -23.68
C ILE A 9 -32.15 -50.90 -23.94
N ASN A 10 -31.52 -52.07 -23.87
CA ASN A 10 -30.08 -52.22 -24.02
C ASN A 10 -29.65 -52.05 -25.48
N GLU A 11 -30.42 -52.63 -26.42
CA GLU A 11 -30.19 -52.45 -27.85
C GLU A 11 -30.43 -51.00 -28.26
N SER A 12 -31.53 -50.40 -27.80
CA SER A 12 -31.86 -49.00 -28.07
C SER A 12 -30.79 -48.05 -27.51
N LEU A 13 -30.30 -48.30 -26.30
CA LEU A 13 -29.20 -47.52 -25.72
C LEU A 13 -27.88 -47.71 -26.46
N LYS A 14 -27.59 -48.93 -26.93
CA LYS A 14 -26.38 -49.20 -27.71
C LYS A 14 -26.40 -48.42 -29.03
N LEU A 15 -27.55 -48.40 -29.71
CA LEU A 15 -27.73 -47.61 -30.93
C LEU A 15 -27.62 -46.10 -30.64
N TYR A 16 -28.31 -45.63 -29.59
CA TYR A 16 -28.28 -44.23 -29.16
C TYR A 16 -26.89 -43.74 -28.77
N LEU A 17 -26.11 -44.53 -28.04
CA LEU A 17 -24.75 -44.18 -27.61
C LEU A 17 -23.72 -44.30 -28.74
N SER A 18 -24.00 -45.11 -29.77
CA SER A 18 -23.14 -45.24 -30.95
C SER A 18 -23.29 -44.04 -31.87
N ASP A 19 -24.50 -43.86 -32.43
CA ASP A 19 -24.86 -42.67 -33.19
C ASP A 19 -26.39 -42.52 -33.19
N PRO A 20 -26.94 -41.56 -32.42
CA PRO A 20 -28.38 -41.35 -32.32
C PRO A 20 -29.00 -40.90 -33.64
N ALA A 21 -28.22 -40.34 -34.58
CA ALA A 21 -28.71 -39.90 -35.88
C ALA A 21 -28.90 -41.07 -36.88
N LEU A 22 -28.28 -42.23 -36.62
CA LEU A 22 -28.32 -43.41 -37.50
C LEU A 22 -29.38 -44.45 -37.12
N ILE A 23 -30.17 -44.18 -36.07
CA ILE A 23 -31.29 -45.06 -35.68
C ILE A 23 -32.26 -45.17 -36.87
N PRO A 24 -32.80 -46.33 -37.27
CA PRO A 24 -33.77 -46.42 -38.37
C PRO A 24 -35.19 -46.04 -37.91
N THR A 25 -35.96 -45.30 -38.71
CA THR A 25 -37.37 -44.91 -38.39
C THR A 25 -38.32 -45.17 -39.58
N PRO A 26 -38.49 -46.44 -40.00
CA PRO A 26 -39.25 -46.80 -41.20
C PRO A 26 -40.76 -46.54 -41.12
N GLU A 27 -41.34 -46.48 -39.91
CA GLU A 27 -42.79 -46.31 -39.72
C GLU A 27 -43.17 -44.89 -39.23
N ALA A 28 -42.24 -43.92 -39.32
CA ALA A 28 -42.52 -42.52 -39.02
C ALA A 28 -43.64 -41.95 -39.94
N SER A 29 -44.35 -40.91 -39.48
CA SER A 29 -45.40 -40.29 -40.27
C SER A 29 -44.91 -39.97 -41.70
N PRO A 30 -45.70 -40.26 -42.76
CA PRO A 30 -45.25 -40.14 -44.15
C PRO A 30 -44.79 -38.72 -44.49
N GLU A 31 -45.43 -37.72 -43.87
CA GLU A 31 -45.09 -36.30 -43.99
C GLU A 31 -43.68 -35.94 -43.49
N LEU A 32 -43.11 -36.73 -42.57
CA LEU A 32 -41.75 -36.58 -42.05
C LEU A 32 -40.75 -37.50 -42.76
N ALA A 33 -41.17 -38.71 -43.15
CA ALA A 33 -40.33 -39.63 -43.92
C ALA A 33 -39.90 -39.01 -45.26
N ASP A 34 -40.77 -38.22 -45.91
CA ASP A 34 -40.44 -37.47 -47.13
C ASP A 34 -39.39 -36.37 -46.87
N CYS A 35 -39.32 -35.81 -45.65
CA CYS A 35 -38.32 -34.82 -45.25
C CYS A 35 -36.93 -35.43 -45.02
N GLU A 36 -36.79 -36.76 -44.94
CA GLU A 36 -35.49 -37.44 -44.81
C GLU A 36 -34.64 -37.35 -46.09
N ALA A 37 -35.22 -36.95 -47.22
CA ALA A 37 -34.49 -36.69 -48.47
C ALA A 37 -34.27 -35.19 -48.76
N ASP A 38 -35.06 -34.30 -48.14
CA ASP A 38 -35.02 -32.84 -48.32
C ASP A 38 -35.20 -32.09 -46.97
N PRO A 39 -34.12 -31.73 -46.27
CA PRO A 39 -34.20 -31.12 -44.94
C PRO A 39 -34.79 -29.69 -44.94
N ASP A 40 -34.79 -28.98 -46.07
CA ASP A 40 -35.39 -27.64 -46.18
C ASP A 40 -36.93 -27.68 -46.15
N SER A 41 -37.52 -28.86 -46.37
CA SER A 41 -38.96 -29.10 -46.29
C SER A 41 -39.49 -29.20 -44.85
N LEU A 42 -38.62 -29.35 -43.85
CA LEU A 42 -38.97 -29.49 -42.43
C LEU A 42 -39.36 -28.14 -41.79
N THR A 43 -40.53 -27.62 -42.14
CA THR A 43 -41.00 -26.32 -41.62
C THR A 43 -41.50 -26.41 -40.17
N PRO A 44 -41.39 -25.33 -39.35
CA PRO A 44 -41.96 -25.30 -38.00
C PRO A 44 -43.46 -25.57 -37.95
N ALA A 45 -44.20 -25.26 -39.01
CA ALA A 45 -45.64 -25.52 -39.11
C ALA A 45 -45.93 -27.03 -39.23
N LEU A 46 -45.18 -27.72 -40.09
CA LEU A 46 -45.27 -29.17 -40.27
C LEU A 46 -44.94 -29.91 -38.96
N VAL A 47 -43.80 -29.55 -38.35
CA VAL A 47 -43.38 -30.10 -37.05
C VAL A 47 -44.45 -29.91 -35.97
N ASN A 48 -45.05 -28.71 -35.87
CA ASN A 48 -46.09 -28.47 -34.88
C ASN A 48 -47.37 -29.26 -35.17
N ALA A 49 -47.72 -29.49 -36.44
CA ALA A 49 -48.87 -30.32 -36.80
C ALA A 49 -48.65 -31.77 -36.36
N VAL A 50 -47.48 -32.35 -36.65
CA VAL A 50 -47.14 -33.71 -36.22
C VAL A 50 -47.07 -33.84 -34.70
N ILE A 51 -46.47 -32.87 -34.00
CA ILE A 51 -46.45 -32.87 -32.52
C ILE A 51 -47.88 -32.81 -31.96
N ASN A 52 -48.78 -32.01 -32.52
CA ASN A 52 -50.17 -31.96 -32.06
C ASN A 52 -50.89 -33.31 -32.27
N THR A 53 -50.67 -33.99 -33.40
CA THR A 53 -51.21 -35.34 -33.64
C THR A 53 -50.68 -36.34 -32.61
N LEU A 54 -49.38 -36.27 -32.27
CA LEU A 54 -48.78 -37.09 -31.23
C LEU A 54 -49.38 -36.79 -29.85
N VAL A 55 -49.66 -35.50 -29.54
CA VAL A 55 -50.31 -35.09 -28.30
C VAL A 55 -51.69 -35.70 -28.19
N ASP A 56 -52.51 -35.61 -29.25
CA ASP A 56 -53.86 -36.19 -29.26
C ASP A 56 -53.78 -37.72 -29.04
N GLN A 57 -52.93 -38.42 -29.79
CA GLN A 57 -52.77 -39.89 -29.68
C GLN A 57 -52.28 -40.36 -28.31
N ILE A 58 -51.27 -39.70 -27.73
CA ILE A 58 -50.69 -40.10 -26.43
C ILE A 58 -51.61 -39.68 -25.27
N SER A 59 -52.36 -38.58 -25.42
CA SER A 59 -53.32 -38.13 -24.39
C SER A 59 -54.54 -39.04 -24.28
N GLU A 60 -54.97 -39.67 -25.37
CA GLU A 60 -56.06 -40.66 -25.37
C GLU A 60 -55.66 -41.96 -24.65
N ASN A 61 -54.45 -42.46 -24.91
CA ASN A 61 -53.88 -43.61 -24.21
C ASN A 61 -52.34 -43.52 -24.15
N PRO A 62 -51.74 -43.44 -22.94
CA PRO A 62 -50.28 -43.39 -22.78
C PRO A 62 -49.53 -44.59 -23.38
N ASP A 63 -50.17 -45.76 -23.53
CA ASP A 63 -49.57 -46.95 -24.13
C ASP A 63 -49.42 -46.84 -25.65
N ASN A 64 -50.04 -45.84 -26.29
CA ASN A 64 -49.90 -45.62 -27.74
C ASN A 64 -48.45 -45.33 -28.17
N VAL A 65 -47.57 -44.94 -27.23
CA VAL A 65 -46.12 -44.81 -27.48
C VAL A 65 -45.46 -46.12 -27.93
N LEU A 66 -46.08 -47.28 -27.63
CA LEU A 66 -45.60 -48.60 -28.04
C LEU A 66 -46.03 -48.98 -29.46
N THR A 67 -46.88 -48.18 -30.11
CA THR A 67 -47.20 -48.38 -31.53
C THR A 67 -46.02 -47.92 -32.40
N SER A 68 -45.67 -48.72 -33.40
CA SER A 68 -44.51 -48.45 -34.26
C SER A 68 -44.57 -47.07 -34.94
N SER A 69 -45.77 -46.62 -35.31
CA SER A 69 -45.95 -45.29 -35.94
C SER A 69 -45.60 -44.14 -34.99
N VAL A 70 -46.12 -44.15 -33.75
CA VAL A 70 -45.85 -43.10 -32.75
C VAL A 70 -44.40 -43.14 -32.29
N PHE A 71 -43.86 -44.34 -32.06
CA PHE A 71 -42.49 -44.56 -31.60
C PHE A 71 -41.45 -44.04 -32.61
N ASP A 72 -41.56 -44.44 -33.88
CA ASP A 72 -40.64 -44.01 -34.94
C ASP A 72 -40.78 -42.53 -35.25
N THR A 73 -41.99 -41.97 -35.15
CA THR A 73 -42.22 -40.53 -35.34
C THR A 73 -41.53 -39.70 -34.25
N LEU A 74 -41.60 -40.13 -32.98
CA LEU A 74 -40.86 -39.48 -31.88
C LEU A 74 -39.34 -39.58 -32.06
N GLN A 75 -38.84 -40.76 -32.45
CA GLN A 75 -37.42 -40.94 -32.76
C GLN A 75 -36.98 -40.04 -33.93
N PHE A 76 -37.77 -39.95 -35.00
CA PHE A 76 -37.45 -39.10 -36.16
C PHE A 76 -37.32 -37.64 -35.74
N LEU A 77 -38.28 -37.12 -34.99
CA LEU A 77 -38.21 -35.75 -34.47
C LEU A 77 -36.95 -35.55 -33.61
N LEU A 78 -36.61 -36.49 -32.74
CA LEU A 78 -35.43 -36.37 -31.86
C LEU A 78 -34.09 -36.50 -32.59
N LYS A 79 -34.02 -37.23 -33.72
CA LYS A 79 -32.86 -37.23 -34.62
C LYS A 79 -32.58 -35.86 -35.24
N CYS A 80 -33.62 -35.07 -35.48
CA CYS A 80 -33.49 -33.71 -36.03
C CYS A 80 -32.87 -32.70 -35.02
N VAL A 81 -32.49 -33.15 -33.82
CA VAL A 81 -31.82 -32.35 -32.79
C VAL A 81 -30.38 -32.84 -32.60
N PRO A 82 -29.36 -31.97 -32.73
CA PRO A 82 -28.00 -32.34 -32.40
C PRO A 82 -27.85 -32.56 -30.88
N ILE A 83 -27.15 -33.63 -30.48
CA ILE A 83 -26.98 -34.03 -29.07
C ILE A 83 -25.56 -33.70 -28.55
N THR A 84 -24.61 -33.38 -29.44
CA THR A 84 -23.22 -33.06 -29.11
C THR A 84 -22.85 -31.62 -29.49
N ALA A 85 -22.24 -30.90 -28.56
CA ALA A 85 -21.83 -29.50 -28.72
C ALA A 85 -20.32 -29.31 -29.02
N SER A 86 -19.55 -30.37 -29.29
CA SER A 86 -18.08 -30.27 -29.44
C SER A 86 -17.64 -30.25 -30.92
N PRO A 87 -16.93 -29.20 -31.39
CA PRO A 87 -16.36 -29.14 -32.74
C PRO A 87 -15.11 -30.03 -32.96
N GLU A 88 -14.50 -30.59 -31.91
CA GLU A 88 -13.13 -31.15 -31.97
C GLU A 88 -13.04 -32.62 -32.39
N THR A 89 -14.13 -33.40 -32.34
CA THR A 89 -14.15 -34.81 -32.79
C THR A 89 -14.27 -34.99 -34.31
N LEU A 90 -14.29 -33.90 -35.08
CA LEU A 90 -14.70 -33.88 -36.50
C LEU A 90 -13.57 -34.01 -37.52
N LEU A 91 -12.33 -34.27 -37.13
CA LEU A 91 -11.21 -34.30 -38.07
C LEU A 91 -11.04 -35.58 -38.92
N PRO A 92 -11.47 -36.80 -38.52
CA PRO A 92 -11.27 -37.97 -39.38
C PRO A 92 -12.35 -38.22 -40.44
N ALA A 93 -13.53 -37.59 -40.35
CA ALA A 93 -14.68 -37.93 -41.20
C ALA A 93 -14.73 -37.18 -42.55
N LEU A 94 -13.77 -36.30 -42.82
CA LEU A 94 -13.74 -35.45 -44.03
C LEU A 94 -13.14 -36.13 -45.27
N GLU A 95 -12.61 -37.35 -45.18
CA GLU A 95 -11.92 -38.00 -46.32
C GLU A 95 -12.79 -38.97 -47.12
N ASN A 96 -13.93 -39.44 -46.61
CA ASN A 96 -14.75 -40.42 -47.31
C ASN A 96 -16.09 -39.79 -47.71
N GLY A 97 -16.11 -39.22 -48.92
CA GLY A 97 -17.30 -38.59 -49.48
C GLY A 97 -18.48 -39.55 -49.59
N THR A 98 -19.44 -39.40 -48.68
CA THR A 98 -20.84 -39.82 -48.87
C THR A 98 -21.76 -38.91 -48.06
N ASP A 99 -22.80 -38.44 -48.77
CA ASP A 99 -24.07 -37.88 -48.30
C ASP A 99 -24.16 -36.36 -47.98
N PRO A 100 -24.89 -35.56 -48.80
CA PRO A 100 -25.24 -34.16 -48.52
C PRO A 100 -25.97 -33.95 -47.18
N PHE A 101 -26.54 -35.01 -46.61
CA PHE A 101 -27.14 -34.97 -45.27
C PHE A 101 -26.13 -34.68 -44.15
N ALA A 102 -24.83 -34.90 -44.35
CA ALA A 102 -23.81 -34.73 -43.29
C ALA A 102 -23.54 -33.26 -42.90
N LEU A 103 -23.73 -32.30 -43.82
CA LEU A 103 -23.40 -30.88 -43.62
C LEU A 103 -24.55 -30.04 -43.05
N SER A 104 -25.82 -30.46 -43.17
CA SER A 104 -26.99 -29.75 -42.61
C SER A 104 -27.33 -30.18 -41.17
N ARG A 105 -26.66 -31.21 -40.64
CA ARG A 105 -26.84 -31.79 -39.28
C ARG A 105 -26.26 -30.97 -38.13
N HIS A 106 -25.83 -29.72 -38.36
CA HIS A 106 -25.05 -28.92 -37.40
C HIS A 106 -25.80 -27.74 -36.76
N SER A 107 -27.08 -27.54 -37.10
CA SER A 107 -27.98 -26.55 -36.50
C SER A 107 -29.29 -27.24 -36.17
N SER A 108 -29.78 -27.13 -34.94
CA SER A 108 -31.06 -27.75 -34.54
C SER A 108 -32.22 -27.33 -35.47
N LEU A 109 -32.67 -28.26 -36.33
CA LEU A 109 -33.78 -28.05 -37.28
C LEU A 109 -35.11 -27.80 -36.55
N LEU A 110 -35.23 -28.31 -35.32
CA LEU A 110 -36.37 -28.10 -34.43
C LEU A 110 -36.30 -26.76 -33.70
N THR A 111 -37.39 -25.99 -33.72
CA THR A 111 -37.45 -24.71 -32.98
C THR A 111 -37.52 -24.92 -31.45
N GLY A 112 -37.12 -23.91 -30.67
CA GLY A 112 -37.13 -24.00 -29.20
C GLY A 112 -38.52 -24.30 -28.64
N PRO A 113 -39.57 -23.59 -29.09
CA PRO A 113 -40.95 -23.90 -28.73
C PRO A 113 -41.42 -25.32 -29.11
N SER A 114 -40.94 -25.88 -30.24
CA SER A 114 -41.27 -27.26 -30.64
C SER A 114 -40.66 -28.28 -29.68
N LEU A 115 -39.41 -28.11 -29.28
CA LEU A 115 -38.77 -28.95 -28.26
C LEU A 115 -39.46 -28.81 -26.90
N SER A 116 -39.85 -27.59 -26.53
CA SER A 116 -40.61 -27.33 -25.32
C SER A 116 -41.93 -28.11 -25.29
N LYS A 117 -42.68 -28.16 -26.40
CA LYS A 117 -43.91 -28.95 -26.50
C LYS A 117 -43.67 -30.45 -26.41
N LEU A 118 -42.60 -30.93 -27.06
CA LEU A 118 -42.26 -32.35 -27.05
C LEU A 118 -41.82 -32.80 -25.64
N LEU A 119 -41.07 -31.98 -24.93
CA LEU A 119 -40.72 -32.22 -23.53
C LEU A 119 -41.97 -32.24 -22.64
N ASP A 120 -42.87 -31.25 -22.76
CA ASP A 120 -44.11 -31.19 -21.97
C ASP A 120 -45.01 -32.41 -22.23
N LEU A 121 -45.10 -32.87 -23.49
CA LEU A 121 -45.82 -34.09 -23.88
C LEU A 121 -45.28 -35.31 -23.14
N LEU A 122 -43.97 -35.57 -23.24
CA LEU A 122 -43.33 -36.73 -22.61
C LEU A 122 -43.42 -36.69 -21.08
N VAL A 123 -43.25 -35.51 -20.49
CA VAL A 123 -43.35 -35.30 -19.04
C VAL A 123 -44.78 -35.54 -18.54
N SER A 124 -45.78 -35.02 -19.24
CA SER A 124 -47.20 -35.24 -18.89
C SER A 124 -47.61 -36.70 -19.06
N ALA A 125 -47.19 -37.35 -20.16
CA ALA A 125 -47.51 -38.75 -20.42
C ALA A 125 -46.86 -39.68 -19.38
N LEU A 126 -45.57 -39.47 -19.08
CA LEU A 126 -44.86 -40.23 -18.05
C LEU A 126 -45.50 -40.04 -16.66
N ALA A 127 -46.01 -38.85 -16.35
CA ALA A 127 -46.71 -38.60 -15.08
C ALA A 127 -48.01 -39.43 -14.97
N ILE A 128 -48.80 -39.50 -16.04
CA ILE A 128 -50.03 -40.31 -16.09
C ILE A 128 -49.69 -41.79 -15.97
N THR A 129 -48.72 -42.28 -16.74
CA THR A 129 -48.28 -43.69 -16.66
C THR A 129 -47.75 -44.04 -15.27
N ALA A 130 -47.02 -43.14 -14.62
CA ALA A 130 -46.55 -43.34 -13.26
C ALA A 130 -47.70 -43.48 -12.25
N ASP A 131 -48.78 -42.72 -12.42
CA ASP A 131 -49.96 -42.78 -11.54
C ASP A 131 -50.76 -44.06 -11.73
N ILE A 132 -50.96 -44.49 -12.98
CA ILE A 132 -51.61 -45.77 -13.29
C ILE A 132 -50.77 -46.92 -12.72
N ALA A 133 -49.46 -46.92 -12.98
CA ALA A 133 -48.56 -47.93 -12.44
C ALA A 133 -48.56 -47.92 -10.90
N HIS A 134 -48.63 -46.74 -10.26
CA HIS A 134 -48.72 -46.66 -8.80
C HIS A 134 -49.97 -47.35 -8.27
N GLN A 135 -51.13 -47.07 -8.87
CA GLN A 135 -52.41 -47.63 -8.47
C GLN A 135 -52.45 -49.15 -8.65
N ASP A 136 -51.94 -49.66 -9.78
CA ASP A 136 -51.90 -51.10 -10.07
C ASP A 136 -50.90 -51.85 -9.16
N ILE A 137 -49.78 -51.22 -8.81
CA ILE A 137 -48.81 -51.75 -7.84
C ILE A 137 -49.42 -51.83 -6.43
N GLU A 138 -50.30 -50.89 -6.05
CA GLU A 138 -51.02 -50.92 -4.77
C GLU A 138 -52.13 -51.98 -4.76
N ASN A 139 -52.75 -52.24 -5.92
CA ASN A 139 -53.80 -53.24 -6.10
C ASN A 139 -53.27 -54.68 -6.34
N ASP A 140 -51.94 -54.88 -6.40
CA ASP A 140 -51.27 -56.16 -6.64
C ASP A 140 -51.63 -56.84 -8.00
N GLU A 141 -51.94 -56.06 -9.04
CA GLU A 141 -52.26 -56.59 -10.38
C GLU A 141 -51.00 -57.02 -11.16
N GLN A 142 -50.71 -58.32 -11.22
CA GLN A 142 -49.44 -58.82 -11.79
C GLN A 142 -49.36 -58.85 -13.33
N GLU A 143 -50.49 -58.99 -14.03
CA GLU A 143 -50.51 -59.13 -15.49
C GLU A 143 -50.19 -57.80 -16.23
N THR A 144 -50.46 -56.66 -15.61
CA THR A 144 -50.27 -55.32 -16.20
C THR A 144 -48.87 -54.73 -15.92
N LEU A 145 -48.16 -55.24 -14.91
CA LEU A 145 -46.84 -54.72 -14.50
C LEU A 145 -45.77 -54.80 -15.60
N GLN A 146 -45.80 -55.86 -16.42
CA GLN A 146 -44.82 -56.01 -17.48
C GLN A 146 -45.05 -55.00 -18.62
N ALA A 147 -46.30 -54.66 -18.92
CA ALA A 147 -46.63 -53.60 -19.86
C ALA A 147 -46.20 -52.23 -19.32
N HIS A 148 -46.53 -51.92 -18.04
CA HIS A 148 -46.11 -50.69 -17.38
C HIS A 148 -44.60 -50.51 -17.35
N ARG A 149 -43.84 -51.59 -17.13
CA ARG A 149 -42.38 -51.59 -17.20
C ARG A 149 -41.89 -51.09 -18.57
N THR A 150 -42.33 -51.73 -19.66
CA THR A 150 -41.89 -51.38 -21.01
C THR A 150 -42.32 -49.95 -21.39
N THR A 151 -43.55 -49.55 -21.05
CA THR A 151 -44.02 -48.17 -21.30
C THR A 151 -43.17 -47.14 -20.55
N ILE A 152 -42.84 -47.37 -19.28
CA ILE A 152 -42.00 -46.46 -18.48
C ILE A 152 -40.55 -46.42 -18.99
N GLU A 153 -39.97 -47.57 -19.39
CA GLU A 153 -38.62 -47.63 -19.99
C GLU A 153 -38.54 -46.81 -21.28
N VAL A 154 -39.56 -46.91 -22.15
CA VAL A 154 -39.66 -46.14 -23.41
C VAL A 154 -39.75 -44.64 -23.13
N TYR A 155 -40.64 -44.21 -22.24
CA TYR A 155 -40.76 -42.79 -21.89
C TYR A 155 -39.48 -42.25 -21.24
N ALA A 156 -38.79 -43.04 -20.42
CA ALA A 156 -37.53 -42.63 -19.82
C ALA A 156 -36.41 -42.46 -20.85
N PHE A 157 -36.34 -43.37 -21.84
CA PHE A 157 -35.39 -43.26 -22.96
C PHE A 157 -35.64 -41.99 -23.79
N PHE A 158 -36.90 -41.74 -24.18
CA PHE A 158 -37.24 -40.52 -24.92
C PHE A 158 -37.02 -39.24 -24.11
N LEU A 159 -37.29 -39.28 -22.80
CA LEU A 159 -37.03 -38.15 -21.92
C LEU A 159 -35.53 -37.84 -21.85
N GLN A 160 -34.66 -38.86 -21.76
CA GLN A 160 -33.21 -38.67 -21.78
C GLN A 160 -32.74 -37.96 -23.05
N TRP A 161 -33.18 -38.45 -24.22
CA TRP A 161 -32.82 -37.89 -25.51
C TRP A 161 -33.35 -36.45 -25.66
N THR A 162 -34.60 -36.20 -25.26
CA THR A 162 -35.20 -34.86 -25.33
C THR A 162 -34.46 -33.85 -24.45
N ILE A 163 -34.11 -34.21 -23.21
CA ILE A 163 -33.35 -33.32 -22.31
C ILE A 163 -31.98 -33.00 -22.91
N ALA A 164 -31.29 -34.00 -23.49
CA ALA A 164 -30.01 -33.77 -24.14
C ALA A 164 -30.13 -32.81 -25.33
N GLY A 165 -31.19 -32.95 -26.14
CA GLY A 165 -31.49 -32.02 -27.23
C GLY A 165 -31.84 -30.60 -26.75
N VAL A 166 -32.58 -30.46 -25.65
CA VAL A 166 -32.90 -29.16 -25.04
C VAL A 166 -31.64 -28.47 -24.52
N GLU A 167 -30.73 -29.19 -23.87
CA GLU A 167 -29.47 -28.62 -23.38
C GLU A 167 -28.50 -28.29 -24.52
N ALA A 168 -28.40 -29.12 -25.57
CA ALA A 168 -27.63 -28.79 -26.77
C ALA A 168 -28.13 -27.49 -27.44
N LYS A 169 -29.45 -27.33 -27.56
CA LYS A 169 -30.05 -26.10 -28.09
C LYS A 169 -29.87 -24.89 -27.16
N ALA A 170 -29.86 -25.10 -25.85
CA ALA A 170 -29.55 -24.06 -24.89
C ALA A 170 -28.08 -23.61 -24.99
N ALA A 171 -27.16 -24.53 -25.29
CA ALA A 171 -25.73 -24.27 -25.43
C ALA A 171 -25.37 -23.45 -26.70
N GLU A 172 -26.12 -23.62 -27.81
CA GLU A 172 -25.96 -22.84 -29.05
C GLU A 172 -25.97 -21.31 -28.79
N LYS A 173 -26.74 -20.84 -27.79
CA LYS A 173 -26.82 -19.41 -27.43
C LYS A 173 -25.57 -18.86 -26.74
N SER A 174 -24.72 -19.70 -26.14
CA SER A 174 -23.57 -19.24 -25.34
C SER A 174 -22.38 -18.74 -26.18
N HIS A 175 -22.32 -19.10 -27.46
CA HIS A 175 -21.23 -18.74 -28.38
C HIS A 175 -21.42 -17.39 -29.10
N ALA A 176 -22.52 -16.67 -28.88
CA ALA A 176 -22.69 -15.32 -29.42
C ALA A 176 -21.79 -14.33 -28.66
N ALA A 177 -20.85 -13.71 -29.38
CA ALA A 177 -19.80 -12.85 -28.84
C ALA A 177 -20.32 -11.79 -27.83
N PRO A 178 -19.58 -11.50 -26.74
CA PRO A 178 -20.00 -10.52 -25.76
C PRO A 178 -19.96 -9.11 -26.37
N ALA A 179 -21.13 -8.49 -26.50
CA ALA A 179 -21.24 -7.09 -26.87
C ALA A 179 -20.43 -6.20 -25.91
N ARG A 180 -19.54 -5.37 -26.48
CA ARG A 180 -18.67 -4.42 -25.76
C ARG A 180 -19.47 -3.60 -24.74
N ARG A 181 -19.04 -3.62 -23.48
CA ARG A 181 -19.53 -2.74 -22.40
C ARG A 181 -19.15 -1.28 -22.68
N GLY A 182 -20.13 -0.46 -23.07
CA GLY A 182 -20.08 1.00 -22.93
C GLY A 182 -20.44 1.44 -21.50
N PRO A 183 -20.10 2.67 -21.08
CA PRO A 183 -20.19 3.12 -19.69
C PRO A 183 -21.64 3.36 -19.23
N LYS A 184 -21.88 3.07 -17.95
CA LYS A 184 -23.16 3.09 -17.23
C LYS A 184 -23.86 4.45 -17.29
N GLY A 185 -25.14 4.44 -17.67
CA GLY A 185 -26.05 5.58 -17.45
C GLY A 185 -27.36 5.49 -18.22
N GLY A 186 -28.27 4.59 -17.83
CA GLY A 186 -29.63 4.56 -18.38
C GLY A 186 -30.46 3.39 -17.85
N LYS A 187 -31.62 3.68 -17.26
CA LYS A 187 -32.61 2.69 -16.78
C LYS A 187 -32.99 1.72 -17.92
N PRO A 188 -33.13 0.40 -17.68
CA PRO A 188 -33.45 -0.53 -18.75
C PRO A 188 -34.94 -0.37 -19.12
N LYS A 189 -35.19 0.03 -20.37
CA LYS A 189 -36.49 -0.09 -21.02
C LYS A 189 -36.61 -1.55 -21.47
N ALA A 190 -37.66 -2.23 -21.03
CA ALA A 190 -37.94 -3.62 -21.39
C ALA A 190 -38.12 -3.76 -22.91
N ALA A 191 -37.15 -4.40 -23.57
CA ALA A 191 -37.32 -4.93 -24.92
C ALA A 191 -37.87 -6.36 -24.80
N LYS A 192 -39.14 -6.53 -25.19
CA LYS A 192 -39.78 -7.83 -25.43
C LYS A 192 -39.29 -8.33 -26.79
N ASP A 193 -38.24 -9.13 -26.79
CA ASP A 193 -38.06 -10.21 -27.78
C ASP A 193 -37.75 -11.47 -26.99
N GLY A 194 -38.61 -12.48 -27.14
CA GLY A 194 -38.73 -13.63 -26.25
C GLY A 194 -37.47 -14.48 -26.19
N VAL A 195 -36.71 -14.33 -25.11
CA VAL A 195 -35.69 -15.31 -24.72
C VAL A 195 -36.40 -16.62 -24.40
N TRP A 196 -36.30 -17.61 -25.30
CA TRP A 196 -36.76 -18.98 -25.02
C TRP A 196 -36.07 -19.50 -23.75
N ASP A 197 -36.87 -19.78 -22.71
CA ASP A 197 -36.47 -20.23 -21.38
C ASP A 197 -37.09 -21.61 -21.08
N SER A 198 -36.27 -22.65 -21.11
CA SER A 198 -36.67 -24.03 -20.82
C SER A 198 -36.53 -24.42 -19.34
N THR A 199 -36.16 -23.49 -18.46
CA THR A 199 -35.85 -23.79 -17.04
C THR A 199 -37.03 -24.41 -16.30
N GLY A 200 -38.25 -23.87 -16.47
CA GLY A 200 -39.44 -24.39 -15.80
C GLY A 200 -39.82 -25.81 -16.25
N GLN A 201 -39.62 -26.12 -17.53
CA GLN A 201 -39.95 -27.43 -18.10
C GLN A 201 -38.97 -28.51 -17.62
N ILE A 202 -37.69 -28.18 -17.54
CA ILE A 202 -36.68 -29.09 -16.98
C ILE A 202 -36.95 -29.37 -15.50
N GLN A 203 -37.41 -28.38 -14.73
CA GLN A 203 -37.83 -28.60 -13.34
C GLN A 203 -39.02 -29.54 -13.24
N ALA A 204 -40.04 -29.36 -14.10
CA ALA A 204 -41.18 -30.26 -14.16
C ALA A 204 -40.74 -31.70 -14.52
N ALA A 205 -39.85 -31.85 -15.50
CA ALA A 205 -39.28 -33.15 -15.88
C ALA A 205 -38.57 -33.82 -14.70
N MET A 206 -37.72 -33.09 -13.96
CA MET A 206 -37.02 -33.62 -12.79
C MET A 206 -37.98 -33.99 -11.64
N ASP A 207 -39.08 -33.27 -11.44
CA ASP A 207 -40.07 -33.63 -10.43
C ASP A 207 -40.84 -34.90 -10.80
N ILE A 208 -41.16 -35.09 -12.10
CA ILE A 208 -41.74 -36.34 -12.58
C ILE A 208 -40.75 -37.50 -12.48
N MET A 209 -39.46 -37.31 -12.78
CA MET A 209 -38.43 -38.32 -12.50
C MET A 209 -38.41 -38.74 -11.03
N CYS A 210 -38.53 -37.76 -10.10
CA CYS A 210 -38.67 -38.06 -8.67
C CYS A 210 -39.93 -38.87 -8.36
N ARG A 211 -41.07 -38.56 -9.01
CA ARG A 211 -42.34 -39.28 -8.84
C ARG A 211 -42.22 -40.74 -9.29
N VAL A 212 -41.64 -40.98 -10.47
CA VAL A 212 -41.39 -42.33 -11.01
C VAL A 212 -40.45 -43.11 -10.10
N MET A 213 -39.37 -42.51 -9.62
CA MET A 213 -38.44 -43.18 -8.70
C MET A 213 -39.02 -43.42 -7.29
N LYS A 214 -40.16 -42.81 -6.93
CA LYS A 214 -40.85 -43.13 -5.67
C LYS A 214 -41.72 -44.38 -5.77
N LEU A 215 -41.98 -44.89 -6.97
CA LEU A 215 -42.66 -46.17 -7.17
C LEU A 215 -41.83 -47.31 -6.54
N LYS A 216 -42.49 -48.40 -6.17
CA LYS A 216 -41.80 -49.62 -5.69
C LYS A 216 -41.13 -50.35 -6.85
N LEU A 217 -40.05 -49.78 -7.39
CA LEU A 217 -39.38 -50.25 -8.60
C LEU A 217 -38.92 -51.71 -8.52
N ASN A 218 -38.64 -52.25 -7.33
CA ASN A 218 -38.32 -53.68 -7.16
C ASN A 218 -39.47 -54.64 -7.57
N ARG A 219 -40.71 -54.14 -7.70
CA ARG A 219 -41.84 -54.91 -8.23
C ARG A 219 -41.97 -54.82 -9.75
N LEU A 220 -41.54 -53.70 -10.35
CA LEU A 220 -41.52 -53.49 -11.80
C LEU A 220 -40.30 -54.16 -12.46
N PHE A 221 -39.14 -54.04 -11.82
CA PHE A 221 -37.87 -54.58 -12.27
C PHE A 221 -37.45 -55.75 -11.37
N GLN A 222 -37.57 -56.97 -11.89
CA GLN A 222 -37.25 -58.19 -11.13
C GLN A 222 -35.75 -58.38 -10.92
N THR A 223 -34.92 -57.89 -11.85
CA THR A 223 -33.46 -57.97 -11.75
C THR A 223 -32.88 -56.62 -11.33
N THR A 224 -31.81 -56.65 -10.53
CA THR A 224 -31.09 -55.42 -10.15
C THR A 224 -30.45 -54.75 -11.35
N SER A 225 -29.95 -55.54 -12.32
CA SER A 225 -29.33 -55.03 -13.54
C SER A 225 -30.29 -54.16 -14.36
N ASP A 226 -31.53 -54.61 -14.56
CA ASP A 226 -32.52 -53.85 -15.36
C ASP A 226 -32.90 -52.55 -14.67
N ARG A 227 -33.09 -52.60 -13.34
CA ARG A 227 -33.35 -51.42 -12.52
C ARG A 227 -32.20 -50.42 -12.61
N ASP A 228 -30.97 -50.89 -12.51
CA ASP A 228 -29.80 -50.01 -12.55
C ASP A 228 -29.63 -49.37 -13.93
N THR A 229 -29.89 -50.10 -15.03
CA THR A 229 -29.95 -49.54 -16.39
C THR A 229 -31.01 -48.46 -16.51
N PHE A 230 -32.21 -48.70 -15.97
CA PHE A 230 -33.29 -47.72 -15.96
C PHE A 230 -32.94 -46.45 -15.16
N ILE A 231 -32.44 -46.59 -13.93
CA ILE A 231 -32.04 -45.44 -13.09
C ILE A 231 -30.92 -44.63 -13.77
N ASN A 232 -29.99 -45.30 -14.45
CA ASN A 232 -28.93 -44.65 -15.20
C ASN A 232 -29.44 -43.78 -16.36
N LEU A 233 -30.62 -44.05 -16.95
CA LEU A 233 -31.23 -43.16 -17.95
C LEU A 233 -31.49 -41.78 -17.33
N PHE A 234 -32.13 -41.74 -16.16
CA PHE A 234 -32.45 -40.49 -15.47
C PHE A 234 -31.21 -39.81 -14.92
N THR A 235 -30.32 -40.53 -14.23
CA THR A 235 -29.16 -39.89 -13.59
C THR A 235 -28.17 -39.33 -14.61
N ARG A 236 -27.99 -39.96 -15.79
CA ARG A 236 -27.19 -39.40 -16.88
C ARG A 236 -27.72 -38.07 -17.39
N SER A 237 -29.04 -37.92 -17.55
CA SER A 237 -29.65 -36.63 -17.91
C SER A 237 -29.40 -35.56 -16.86
N ILE A 238 -29.43 -35.92 -15.58
CA ILE A 238 -29.14 -34.96 -14.50
C ILE A 238 -27.68 -34.53 -14.54
N TYR A 239 -26.73 -35.46 -14.67
CA TYR A 239 -25.32 -35.09 -14.76
C TYR A 239 -25.05 -34.16 -15.95
N LEU A 240 -25.67 -34.42 -17.11
CA LEU A 240 -25.58 -33.53 -18.27
C LEU A 240 -26.11 -32.11 -17.98
N ILE A 241 -27.22 -31.97 -17.26
CA ILE A 241 -27.73 -30.65 -16.83
C ILE A 241 -26.73 -29.95 -15.91
N MET A 242 -26.03 -30.70 -15.04
CA MET A 242 -25.05 -30.15 -14.11
C MET A 242 -23.76 -29.66 -14.80
N GLU A 243 -23.39 -30.25 -15.94
CA GLU A 243 -22.24 -29.80 -16.74
C GLU A 243 -22.41 -28.33 -17.21
N SER A 244 -23.64 -27.85 -17.36
CA SER A 244 -23.95 -26.46 -17.71
C SER A 244 -23.81 -25.50 -16.52
N GLU A 245 -22.79 -24.63 -16.54
CA GLU A 245 -22.58 -23.60 -15.51
C GLU A 245 -23.80 -22.67 -15.37
N SER A 246 -24.49 -22.37 -16.47
CA SER A 246 -25.67 -21.50 -16.47
C SER A 246 -26.84 -22.09 -15.67
N ARG A 247 -27.04 -23.41 -15.75
CA ARG A 247 -28.08 -24.15 -15.03
C ARG A 247 -27.76 -24.25 -13.55
N MET A 248 -26.50 -24.54 -13.22
CA MET A 248 -26.07 -24.71 -11.82
C MET A 248 -26.08 -23.41 -11.00
N LYS A 249 -26.07 -22.24 -11.64
CA LYS A 249 -26.31 -20.94 -10.99
C LYS A 249 -27.77 -20.75 -10.55
N ILE A 250 -28.72 -21.44 -11.18
CA ILE A 250 -30.14 -21.35 -10.83
C ILE A 250 -30.42 -22.28 -9.64
N THR A 251 -30.58 -21.72 -8.45
CA THR A 251 -30.75 -22.47 -7.19
C THR A 251 -31.87 -23.52 -7.28
N ALA A 252 -33.01 -23.18 -7.89
CA ALA A 252 -34.12 -24.11 -8.03
C ALA A 252 -33.76 -25.35 -8.87
N VAL A 253 -33.11 -25.17 -10.03
CA VAL A 253 -32.65 -26.28 -10.88
C VAL A 253 -31.66 -27.15 -10.13
N ARG A 254 -30.66 -26.51 -9.50
CA ARG A 254 -29.65 -27.19 -8.69
C ARG A 254 -30.26 -28.08 -7.60
N MET A 255 -31.24 -27.57 -6.86
CA MET A 255 -31.91 -28.34 -5.80
C MET A 255 -32.74 -29.51 -6.36
N PHE A 256 -33.36 -29.36 -7.54
CA PHE A 256 -34.04 -30.48 -8.21
C PHE A 256 -33.07 -31.55 -8.68
N CYS A 257 -31.92 -31.17 -9.26
CA CYS A 257 -30.86 -32.11 -9.61
C CYS A 257 -30.41 -32.90 -8.37
N PHE A 258 -30.18 -32.21 -7.25
CA PHE A 258 -29.80 -32.86 -5.98
C PHE A 258 -30.89 -33.82 -5.47
N LYS A 259 -32.16 -33.42 -5.50
CA LYS A 259 -33.30 -34.25 -5.07
C LYS A 259 -33.39 -35.56 -5.87
N VAL A 260 -33.25 -35.49 -7.21
CA VAL A 260 -33.28 -36.67 -8.09
C VAL A 260 -32.12 -37.61 -7.74
N LEU A 261 -30.89 -37.10 -7.65
CA LEU A 261 -29.71 -37.91 -7.32
C LEU A 261 -29.78 -38.51 -5.90
N CYS A 262 -30.28 -37.77 -4.91
CA CYS A 262 -30.42 -38.28 -3.54
C CYS A 262 -31.40 -39.46 -3.48
N ILE A 263 -32.53 -39.39 -4.18
CA ILE A 263 -33.50 -40.49 -4.26
C ILE A 263 -32.87 -41.71 -4.95
N ALA A 264 -32.16 -41.50 -6.06
CA ALA A 264 -31.49 -42.58 -6.79
C ALA A 264 -30.44 -43.31 -5.95
N ILE A 265 -29.65 -42.57 -5.15
CA ILE A 265 -28.61 -43.15 -4.29
C ILE A 265 -29.24 -43.88 -3.10
N LYS A 266 -30.14 -43.23 -2.36
CA LYS A 266 -30.69 -43.77 -1.10
C LYS A 266 -31.59 -44.98 -1.33
N HIS A 267 -32.45 -44.94 -2.35
CA HIS A 267 -33.50 -45.94 -2.54
C HIS A 267 -33.19 -46.98 -3.62
N HIS A 268 -32.32 -46.67 -4.60
CA HIS A 268 -32.13 -47.52 -5.78
C HIS A 268 -30.69 -48.00 -6.00
N GLY A 269 -29.75 -47.70 -5.10
CA GLY A 269 -28.40 -48.29 -5.13
C GLY A 269 -27.42 -47.63 -6.11
N HIS A 270 -27.67 -46.39 -6.56
CA HIS A 270 -26.81 -45.66 -7.50
C HIS A 270 -25.52 -45.07 -6.87
N ALA A 271 -25.10 -45.52 -5.69
CA ALA A 271 -23.97 -44.93 -4.96
C ALA A 271 -22.64 -44.99 -5.74
N LEU A 272 -22.29 -46.16 -6.31
CA LEU A 272 -21.05 -46.35 -7.07
C LEU A 272 -21.02 -45.52 -8.37
N GLY A 273 -22.15 -45.44 -9.07
CA GLY A 273 -22.30 -44.61 -10.26
C GLY A 273 -22.13 -43.13 -9.91
N ALA A 274 -22.77 -42.69 -8.82
CA ALA A 274 -22.64 -41.32 -8.34
C ALA A 274 -21.21 -40.98 -7.91
N GLN A 275 -20.53 -41.89 -7.20
CA GLN A 275 -19.13 -41.72 -6.81
C GLN A 275 -18.24 -41.42 -8.04
N THR A 276 -18.33 -42.29 -9.06
CA THR A 276 -17.55 -42.15 -10.30
C THR A 276 -17.85 -40.83 -11.01
N SER A 277 -19.14 -40.48 -11.16
CA SER A 277 -19.56 -39.25 -11.82
C SER A 277 -19.15 -37.99 -11.05
N ILE A 278 -19.19 -38.01 -9.71
CA ILE A 278 -18.77 -36.85 -8.89
C ILE A 278 -17.26 -36.64 -9.03
N VAL A 279 -16.44 -37.70 -8.95
CA VAL A 279 -14.99 -37.60 -9.13
C VAL A 279 -14.64 -37.11 -10.54
N GLN A 280 -15.36 -37.58 -11.56
CA GLN A 280 -15.25 -37.09 -12.92
C GLN A 280 -15.59 -35.59 -13.01
N ASN A 281 -16.74 -35.19 -12.44
CA ASN A 281 -17.20 -33.81 -12.45
C ASN A 281 -16.19 -32.86 -11.79
N LEU A 282 -15.62 -33.26 -10.65
CA LEU A 282 -14.58 -32.50 -9.96
C LEU A 282 -13.28 -32.41 -10.77
N THR A 283 -12.96 -33.42 -11.57
CA THR A 283 -11.74 -33.43 -12.39
C THR A 283 -11.87 -32.51 -13.61
N TYR A 284 -13.03 -32.50 -14.27
CA TYR A 284 -13.21 -31.81 -15.56
C TYR A 284 -13.85 -30.40 -15.45
N PHE A 285 -14.66 -30.14 -14.42
CA PHE A 285 -15.46 -28.91 -14.32
C PHE A 285 -15.19 -28.13 -13.03
N GLU A 286 -14.63 -26.93 -13.15
CA GLU A 286 -14.31 -26.05 -12.00
C GLU A 286 -15.57 -25.50 -11.29
N HIS A 287 -16.69 -25.32 -11.99
CA HIS A 287 -17.90 -24.75 -11.40
C HIS A 287 -18.67 -25.74 -10.52
N LEU A 288 -18.35 -27.04 -10.60
CA LEU A 288 -19.03 -28.09 -9.84
C LEU A 288 -18.39 -28.36 -8.48
N SER A 289 -17.25 -27.77 -8.16
CA SER A 289 -16.55 -28.01 -6.88
C SER A 289 -17.43 -27.71 -5.66
N GLU A 290 -18.01 -26.51 -5.58
CA GLU A 290 -18.86 -26.13 -4.45
C GLU A 290 -20.25 -26.83 -4.48
N PRO A 291 -20.95 -26.91 -5.63
CA PRO A 291 -22.22 -27.63 -5.71
C PRO A 291 -22.12 -29.11 -5.31
N MET A 292 -21.02 -29.80 -5.63
CA MET A 292 -20.84 -31.20 -5.22
C MET A 292 -20.71 -31.34 -3.69
N ALA A 293 -20.06 -30.38 -3.02
CA ALA A 293 -20.01 -30.37 -1.56
C ALA A 293 -21.38 -30.09 -0.95
N GLU A 294 -22.16 -29.15 -1.50
CA GLU A 294 -23.56 -28.90 -1.08
C GLU A 294 -24.44 -30.13 -1.28
N PHE A 295 -24.29 -30.83 -2.41
CA PHE A 295 -25.02 -32.06 -2.72
C PHE A 295 -24.77 -33.16 -1.68
N LEU A 296 -23.49 -33.41 -1.38
CA LEU A 296 -23.10 -34.42 -0.39
C LEU A 296 -23.60 -34.09 1.01
N HIS A 297 -23.58 -32.81 1.38
CA HIS A 297 -24.15 -32.35 2.64
C HIS A 297 -25.66 -32.61 2.73
N ILE A 298 -26.42 -32.33 1.66
CA ILE A 298 -27.86 -32.63 1.61
C ILE A 298 -28.11 -34.13 1.71
N LEU A 299 -27.31 -34.95 1.01
CA LEU A 299 -27.42 -36.40 1.04
C LEU A 299 -27.17 -36.99 2.44
N SER A 300 -26.21 -36.41 3.16
CA SER A 300 -25.86 -36.80 4.52
C SER A 300 -26.90 -36.35 5.55
N GLU A 301 -27.27 -35.06 5.58
CA GLU A 301 -28.20 -34.52 6.59
C GLU A 301 -29.68 -34.86 6.32
N GLN A 302 -30.16 -34.76 5.07
CA GLN A 302 -31.58 -34.95 4.76
C GLN A 302 -31.93 -36.40 4.42
N TYR A 303 -30.99 -37.17 3.86
CA TYR A 303 -31.22 -38.54 3.41
C TYR A 303 -30.46 -39.60 4.23
N ASP A 304 -29.71 -39.19 5.25
CA ASP A 304 -28.95 -40.07 6.17
C ASP A 304 -28.09 -41.09 5.40
N PHE A 305 -27.29 -40.58 4.45
CA PHE A 305 -26.34 -41.37 3.66
C PHE A 305 -24.93 -40.73 3.61
N PRO A 306 -24.22 -40.66 4.75
CA PRO A 306 -22.89 -40.02 4.83
C PRO A 306 -21.74 -40.86 4.24
N GLN A 307 -21.98 -42.13 3.90
CA GLN A 307 -20.95 -43.06 3.43
C GLN A 307 -20.30 -42.58 2.12
N LEU A 308 -21.10 -42.03 1.20
CA LEU A 308 -20.63 -41.57 -0.11
C LEU A 308 -19.58 -40.44 0.01
N SER A 309 -19.77 -39.51 0.93
CA SER A 309 -18.79 -38.43 1.18
C SER A 309 -17.43 -38.99 1.59
N SER A 310 -17.41 -40.06 2.40
CA SER A 310 -16.18 -40.70 2.87
C SER A 310 -15.49 -41.49 1.74
N GLU A 311 -16.25 -42.17 0.90
CA GLU A 311 -15.74 -42.91 -0.26
C GLU A 311 -15.13 -41.97 -1.30
N ILE A 312 -15.80 -40.85 -1.62
CA ILE A 312 -15.27 -39.84 -2.54
C ILE A 312 -13.97 -39.24 -2.02
N MET A 313 -13.90 -38.89 -0.72
CA MET A 313 -12.65 -38.37 -0.14
C MET A 313 -11.52 -39.39 -0.23
N ARG A 314 -11.80 -40.68 -0.02
CA ARG A 314 -10.81 -41.76 -0.13
C ARG A 314 -10.30 -41.93 -1.55
N GLU A 315 -11.18 -41.86 -2.53
CA GLU A 315 -10.81 -41.95 -3.95
C GLU A 315 -9.99 -40.74 -4.40
N LEU A 316 -10.39 -39.52 -4.00
CA LEU A 316 -9.62 -38.32 -4.28
C LEU A 316 -8.23 -38.36 -3.63
N ALA A 317 -8.13 -38.86 -2.39
CA ALA A 317 -6.86 -39.04 -1.68
C ALA A 317 -5.96 -40.13 -2.27
N ALA A 318 -6.51 -41.05 -3.06
CA ALA A 318 -5.75 -42.06 -3.79
C ALA A 318 -5.26 -41.57 -5.16
N LYS A 319 -5.75 -40.43 -5.64
CA LYS A 319 -5.39 -39.85 -6.94
C LYS A 319 -4.14 -38.99 -6.83
N ASP A 320 -3.17 -39.25 -7.70
CA ASP A 320 -1.96 -38.43 -7.82
C ASP A 320 -2.20 -37.25 -8.78
N PHE A 321 -1.77 -36.06 -8.36
CA PHE A 321 -1.93 -34.83 -9.13
C PHE A 321 -0.59 -34.34 -9.65
N SER A 322 -0.46 -34.24 -10.96
CA SER A 322 0.74 -33.65 -11.56
C SER A 322 0.72 -32.12 -11.41
N PRO A 323 1.88 -31.46 -11.26
CA PRO A 323 1.96 -30.00 -11.18
C PRO A 323 1.56 -29.30 -12.50
N ASN A 324 1.54 -30.01 -13.62
CA ASN A 324 1.12 -29.48 -14.93
C ASN A 324 -0.40 -29.42 -15.09
N ASP A 325 -1.16 -30.09 -14.23
CA ASP A 325 -2.62 -30.00 -14.20
C ASP A 325 -3.04 -28.76 -13.40
N ALA A 326 -3.40 -27.69 -14.12
CA ALA A 326 -3.76 -26.42 -13.49
C ALA A 326 -5.21 -26.39 -12.98
N LYS A 327 -6.11 -27.24 -13.51
CA LYS A 327 -7.55 -27.15 -13.24
C LYS A 327 -8.02 -28.18 -12.22
N GLY A 328 -7.56 -29.43 -12.32
CA GLY A 328 -7.97 -30.51 -11.44
C GLY A 328 -7.70 -30.22 -9.95
N PRO A 329 -6.45 -29.94 -9.54
CA PRO A 329 -6.09 -29.67 -8.15
C PRO A 329 -6.81 -28.46 -7.54
N LYS A 330 -7.16 -27.47 -8.38
CA LYS A 330 -7.87 -26.26 -7.97
C LYS A 330 -9.36 -26.51 -7.74
N SER A 331 -9.99 -27.32 -8.58
CA SER A 331 -11.38 -27.75 -8.39
C SER A 331 -11.51 -28.60 -7.13
N ILE A 332 -10.59 -29.55 -6.95
CA ILE A 332 -10.60 -30.45 -5.79
C ILE A 332 -10.31 -29.70 -4.49
N SER A 333 -9.38 -28.73 -4.51
CA SER A 333 -9.13 -27.90 -3.33
C SER A 333 -10.36 -27.11 -2.90
N ALA A 334 -11.09 -26.50 -3.85
CA ALA A 334 -12.33 -25.78 -3.56
C ALA A 334 -13.42 -26.71 -2.98
N PHE A 335 -13.56 -27.91 -3.54
CA PHE A 335 -14.50 -28.92 -3.04
C PHE A 335 -14.20 -29.34 -1.60
N ILE A 336 -12.95 -29.71 -1.28
CA ILE A 336 -12.59 -30.18 0.08
C ILE A 336 -12.73 -29.05 1.11
N VAL A 337 -12.34 -27.81 0.75
CA VAL A 337 -12.54 -26.65 1.62
C VAL A 337 -14.03 -26.45 1.89
N LYS A 338 -14.87 -26.42 0.84
CA LYS A 338 -16.32 -26.25 1.01
C LYS A 338 -16.95 -27.38 1.83
N LEU A 339 -16.54 -28.62 1.58
CA LEU A 339 -17.01 -29.78 2.35
C LEU A 339 -16.61 -29.68 3.83
N SER A 340 -15.41 -29.17 4.14
CA SER A 340 -14.99 -28.96 5.53
C SER A 340 -15.76 -27.87 6.27
N GLU A 341 -16.32 -26.88 5.55
CA GLU A 341 -17.20 -25.86 6.13
C GLU A 341 -18.59 -26.42 6.45
N LEU A 342 -19.11 -27.31 5.59
CA LEU A 342 -20.45 -27.88 5.71
C LEU A 342 -20.49 -29.11 6.64
N GLU A 343 -19.54 -30.03 6.49
CA GLU A 343 -19.51 -31.34 7.17
C GLU A 343 -18.16 -31.64 7.88
N PRO A 344 -17.72 -30.80 8.84
CA PRO A 344 -16.41 -30.96 9.49
C PRO A 344 -16.24 -32.31 10.20
N ARG A 345 -17.33 -32.91 10.68
CA ARG A 345 -17.33 -34.20 11.40
C ARG A 345 -17.03 -35.40 10.53
N LEU A 346 -17.31 -35.34 9.23
CA LEU A 346 -16.96 -36.39 8.29
C LEU A 346 -15.51 -36.22 7.83
N VAL A 347 -15.14 -34.98 7.49
CA VAL A 347 -13.78 -34.65 7.05
C VAL A 347 -12.73 -34.98 8.13
N ILE A 348 -13.03 -34.78 9.43
CA ILE A 348 -12.10 -35.11 10.51
C ILE A 348 -11.77 -36.61 10.58
N LYS A 349 -12.71 -37.50 10.19
CA LYS A 349 -12.47 -38.96 10.20
C LYS A 349 -11.51 -39.39 9.11
N GLU A 350 -11.57 -38.73 7.96
CA GLU A 350 -10.72 -39.02 6.79
C GLU A 350 -9.44 -38.17 6.76
N MET A 351 -9.18 -37.37 7.81
CA MET A 351 -8.02 -36.48 7.87
C MET A 351 -6.68 -37.22 7.74
N GLY A 352 -6.60 -38.46 8.22
CA GLY A 352 -5.39 -39.29 8.06
C GLY A 352 -5.03 -39.55 6.59
N LEU A 353 -6.01 -39.58 5.69
CA LEU A 353 -5.79 -39.71 4.25
C LEU A 353 -5.50 -38.35 3.60
N LEU A 354 -6.25 -37.32 3.97
CA LEU A 354 -6.07 -35.95 3.46
C LEU A 354 -4.72 -35.35 3.84
N GLY A 355 -4.11 -35.82 4.94
CA GLY A 355 -2.76 -35.44 5.35
C GLY A 355 -1.70 -35.65 4.26
N LYS A 356 -1.88 -36.63 3.38
CA LYS A 356 -0.96 -36.88 2.24
C LYS A 356 -0.85 -35.69 1.29
N PHE A 357 -1.92 -34.90 1.16
CA PHE A 357 -1.90 -33.72 0.30
C PHE A 357 -1.01 -32.59 0.83
N LEU A 358 -0.61 -32.61 2.11
CA LEU A 358 0.36 -31.65 2.65
C LEU A 358 1.75 -31.81 2.04
N ASP A 359 2.06 -33.00 1.52
CA ASP A 359 3.32 -33.31 0.85
C ASP A 359 3.19 -33.28 -0.69
N SER A 360 2.02 -32.88 -1.21
CA SER A 360 1.80 -32.73 -2.65
C SER A 360 2.61 -31.57 -3.24
N GLU A 361 3.17 -31.78 -4.43
CA GLU A 361 3.86 -30.72 -5.18
C GLU A 361 2.92 -29.53 -5.52
N ALA A 362 1.64 -29.83 -5.75
CA ALA A 362 0.61 -28.84 -6.03
C ALA A 362 0.29 -28.00 -4.78
N TYR A 363 0.78 -26.75 -4.76
CA TYR A 363 0.58 -25.84 -3.63
C TYR A 363 -0.90 -25.51 -3.36
N THR A 364 -1.78 -25.63 -4.36
CA THR A 364 -3.23 -25.40 -4.22
C THR A 364 -3.89 -26.43 -3.30
N LEU A 365 -3.48 -27.69 -3.38
CA LEU A 365 -3.95 -28.76 -2.48
C LEU A 365 -3.41 -28.57 -1.07
N ARG A 366 -2.12 -28.22 -0.94
CA ARG A 366 -1.53 -27.87 0.36
C ARG A 366 -2.27 -26.70 1.03
N CYS A 367 -2.60 -25.65 0.27
CA CYS A 367 -3.42 -24.54 0.76
C CYS A 367 -4.82 -25.01 1.21
N ALA A 368 -5.43 -25.92 0.46
CA ALA A 368 -6.74 -26.49 0.80
C ALA A 368 -6.70 -27.16 2.17
N VAL A 369 -5.73 -28.05 2.39
CA VAL A 369 -5.62 -28.79 3.66
C VAL A 369 -5.30 -27.86 4.82
N ILE A 370 -4.47 -26.83 4.61
CA ILE A 370 -4.22 -25.79 5.63
C ILE A 370 -5.53 -25.12 6.05
N GLU A 371 -6.39 -24.77 5.09
CA GLU A 371 -7.70 -24.16 5.39
C GLU A 371 -8.67 -25.14 6.05
N VAL A 372 -8.70 -26.40 5.59
CA VAL A 372 -9.46 -27.49 6.21
C VAL A 372 -9.07 -27.67 7.67
N CYS A 373 -7.78 -27.72 8.01
CA CYS A 373 -7.30 -27.77 9.40
C CYS A 373 -7.86 -26.61 10.23
N GLY A 374 -7.91 -25.39 9.66
CA GLY A 374 -8.49 -24.21 10.32
C GLY A 374 -10.00 -24.34 10.56
N ASN A 375 -10.75 -24.84 9.59
CA ASN A 375 -12.19 -25.06 9.69
C ASN A 375 -12.51 -26.15 10.73
N LEU A 376 -11.77 -27.26 10.70
CA LEU A 376 -11.89 -28.34 11.69
C LEU A 376 -11.58 -27.86 13.10
N LEU A 377 -10.52 -27.05 13.26
CA LEU A 377 -10.17 -26.48 14.56
C LEU A 377 -11.25 -25.51 15.08
N SER A 378 -11.88 -24.77 14.18
CA SER A 378 -13.01 -23.90 14.51
C SER A 378 -14.24 -24.69 14.96
N ASP A 379 -14.54 -25.84 14.34
CA ASP A 379 -15.63 -26.75 14.78
C ASP A 379 -15.32 -27.39 16.14
N LEU A 380 -14.11 -27.93 16.31
CA LEU A 380 -13.69 -28.56 17.56
C LEU A 380 -13.73 -27.58 18.74
N ASN A 381 -13.44 -26.30 18.49
CA ASN A 381 -13.47 -25.27 19.52
C ASN A 381 -14.90 -24.78 19.88
N LYS A 382 -15.92 -25.11 19.08
CA LYS A 382 -17.33 -24.85 19.42
C LYS A 382 -17.90 -25.90 20.38
N ARG A 383 -17.23 -27.04 20.58
CA ARG A 383 -17.70 -28.10 21.46
C ARG A 383 -17.34 -27.78 22.91
N GLU A 384 -18.33 -27.77 23.79
CA GLU A 384 -18.14 -27.43 25.21
C GLU A 384 -17.43 -28.54 26.00
N GLU A 385 -17.65 -29.81 25.65
CA GLU A 385 -16.98 -30.97 26.27
C GLU A 385 -15.67 -31.30 25.56
N ARG A 386 -14.55 -31.20 26.30
CA ARG A 386 -13.19 -31.50 25.79
C ARG A 386 -12.67 -32.82 26.35
N ASP A 387 -12.92 -33.89 25.62
CA ASP A 387 -12.22 -35.15 25.84
C ASP A 387 -10.70 -34.98 25.63
N GLU A 388 -9.89 -35.78 26.33
CA GLU A 388 -8.43 -35.78 26.13
C GLU A 388 -8.05 -36.04 24.66
N ILE A 389 -8.84 -36.87 23.94
CA ILE A 389 -8.67 -37.13 22.51
C ILE A 389 -8.83 -35.84 21.68
N THR A 390 -9.85 -35.03 21.98
CA THR A 390 -10.10 -33.76 21.29
C THR A 390 -8.97 -32.76 21.55
N LYS A 391 -8.39 -32.72 22.76
CA LYS A 391 -7.22 -31.88 23.06
C LYS A 391 -5.99 -32.31 22.24
N ILE A 392 -5.75 -33.62 22.12
CA ILE A 392 -4.66 -34.17 21.30
C ILE A 392 -4.85 -33.77 19.83
N GLN A 393 -6.06 -33.92 19.29
CA GLN A 393 -6.37 -33.53 17.90
C GLN A 393 -6.17 -32.03 17.65
N ILE A 394 -6.66 -31.17 18.56
CA ILE A 394 -6.46 -29.71 18.47
C ILE A 394 -4.97 -29.37 18.44
N ASN A 395 -4.17 -29.98 19.31
CA ASN A 395 -2.72 -29.75 19.34
C ASN A 395 -2.06 -30.18 18.03
N ALA A 396 -2.38 -31.37 17.51
CA ALA A 396 -1.83 -31.85 16.24
C ALA A 396 -2.15 -30.91 15.06
N PHE A 397 -3.38 -30.37 15.01
CA PHE A 397 -3.76 -29.39 13.99
C PHE A 397 -3.00 -28.06 14.14
N PHE A 398 -2.83 -27.54 15.36
CA PHE A 398 -2.00 -26.37 15.59
C PHE A 398 -0.55 -26.60 15.19
N ASP A 399 0.04 -27.72 15.59
CA ASP A 399 1.43 -28.06 15.25
C ASP A 399 1.61 -28.14 13.72
N THR A 400 0.62 -28.71 13.02
CA THR A 400 0.60 -28.74 11.55
C THR A 400 0.55 -27.33 10.95
N LEU A 401 -0.34 -26.46 11.45
CA LEU A 401 -0.46 -25.09 10.96
C LEU A 401 0.79 -24.25 11.23
N GLU A 402 1.40 -24.40 12.42
CA GLU A 402 2.63 -23.74 12.83
C GLU A 402 3.81 -24.11 11.92
N GLN A 403 3.96 -25.41 11.58
CA GLN A 403 4.97 -25.86 10.62
C GLN A 403 4.82 -25.20 9.23
N ARG A 404 3.59 -24.90 8.80
CA ARG A 404 3.34 -24.31 7.47
C ARG A 404 3.70 -22.83 7.36
N PHE A 405 4.12 -22.16 8.44
CA PHE A 405 4.75 -20.85 8.36
C PHE A 405 6.08 -20.88 7.58
N LEU A 406 6.75 -22.03 7.55
CA LEU A 406 8.04 -22.23 6.88
C LEU A 406 7.91 -23.03 5.56
N ASP A 407 6.71 -23.12 4.99
CA ASP A 407 6.50 -23.78 3.71
C ASP A 407 7.27 -23.11 2.56
N THR A 408 7.86 -23.89 1.66
CA THR A 408 8.64 -23.38 0.52
C THR A 408 7.83 -22.39 -0.35
N ASN A 409 6.52 -22.59 -0.49
CA ASN A 409 5.68 -21.77 -1.33
C ASN A 409 5.04 -20.60 -0.54
N PRO A 410 5.15 -19.35 -1.01
CA PRO A 410 4.59 -18.19 -0.32
C PRO A 410 3.06 -18.22 -0.18
N TYR A 411 2.32 -18.86 -1.09
CA TYR A 411 0.86 -18.95 -1.00
C TYR A 411 0.41 -19.83 0.16
N CYS A 412 1.12 -20.93 0.43
CA CYS A 412 0.84 -21.80 1.57
C CYS A 412 1.08 -21.07 2.89
N ARG A 413 2.20 -20.35 3.01
CA ARG A 413 2.51 -19.50 4.18
C ARG A 413 1.47 -18.41 4.39
N CYS A 414 1.05 -17.73 3.32
CA CYS A 414 -0.04 -16.75 3.39
C CYS A 414 -1.34 -17.39 3.88
N ARG A 415 -1.70 -18.58 3.37
CA ARG A 415 -2.92 -19.30 3.78
C ARG A 415 -2.86 -19.70 5.25
N ALA A 416 -1.72 -20.17 5.75
CA ALA A 416 -1.53 -20.50 7.16
C ALA A 416 -1.76 -19.26 8.04
N ILE A 417 -1.17 -18.12 7.69
CA ILE A 417 -1.37 -16.86 8.41
C ILE A 417 -2.84 -16.42 8.37
N GLN A 418 -3.50 -16.52 7.21
CA GLN A 418 -4.93 -16.18 7.06
C GLN A 418 -5.83 -17.07 7.91
N VAL A 419 -5.52 -18.37 8.01
CA VAL A 419 -6.21 -19.28 8.93
C VAL A 419 -6.03 -18.81 10.37
N PHE A 420 -4.80 -18.48 10.80
CA PHE A 420 -4.57 -17.93 12.14
C PHE A 420 -5.34 -16.62 12.41
N ILE A 421 -5.50 -15.75 11.41
CA ILE A 421 -6.33 -14.54 11.53
C ILE A 421 -7.78 -14.93 11.84
N LYS A 422 -8.35 -15.90 11.11
CA LYS A 422 -9.71 -16.41 11.37
C LYS A 422 -9.81 -17.06 12.76
N LEU A 423 -8.81 -17.84 13.17
CA LEU A 423 -8.77 -18.52 14.48
C LEU A 423 -8.69 -17.54 15.67
N CYS A 424 -8.22 -16.31 15.46
CA CYS A 424 -8.21 -15.28 16.51
C CYS A 424 -9.62 -14.82 16.91
N ASP A 425 -10.61 -14.97 16.04
CA ASP A 425 -12.01 -14.58 16.27
C ASP A 425 -12.82 -15.61 17.06
N LEU A 426 -12.23 -16.77 17.38
CA LEU A 426 -12.88 -17.77 18.21
C LEU A 426 -13.05 -17.29 19.65
N GLU A 427 -14.20 -17.62 20.26
CA GLU A 427 -14.56 -17.22 21.63
C GLU A 427 -13.56 -17.74 22.67
N GLN A 428 -13.21 -19.03 22.56
CA GLN A 428 -12.23 -19.63 23.46
C GLN A 428 -10.81 -19.27 23.03
N LYS A 429 -10.16 -18.44 23.83
CA LYS A 429 -8.77 -18.00 23.59
C LYS A 429 -7.80 -19.06 24.11
N MET A 430 -6.81 -19.45 23.29
CA MET A 430 -5.69 -20.31 23.71
C MET A 430 -4.40 -19.48 23.79
N PRO A 431 -4.03 -18.94 24.98
CA PRO A 431 -2.96 -17.96 25.09
C PRO A 431 -1.60 -18.46 24.59
N LYS A 432 -1.23 -19.70 24.94
CA LYS A 432 0.06 -20.30 24.51
C LYS A 432 0.20 -20.37 22.99
N ARG A 433 -0.85 -20.80 22.28
CA ARG A 433 -0.84 -20.91 20.81
C ARG A 433 -0.84 -19.54 20.13
N ARG A 434 -1.55 -18.55 20.71
CA ARG A 434 -1.52 -17.16 20.23
C ARG A 434 -0.14 -16.51 20.43
N GLN A 435 0.52 -16.81 21.54
CA GLN A 435 1.88 -16.35 21.80
C GLN A 435 2.84 -16.89 20.75
N HIS A 436 2.80 -18.20 20.48
CA HIS A 436 3.68 -18.80 19.48
C HIS A 436 3.36 -18.31 18.06
N ALA A 437 2.07 -18.13 17.72
CA ALA A 437 1.67 -17.53 16.46
C ALA A 437 2.17 -16.08 16.30
N ALA A 438 2.26 -15.30 17.39
CA ALA A 438 2.85 -13.97 17.38
C ALA A 438 4.36 -14.02 17.09
N GLU A 439 5.09 -14.96 17.71
CA GLU A 439 6.52 -15.17 17.46
C GLU A 439 6.79 -15.58 16.00
N LEU A 440 5.99 -16.50 15.45
CA LEU A 440 6.09 -16.90 14.04
C LEU A 440 5.70 -15.76 13.08
N ALA A 441 4.69 -14.96 13.42
CA ALA A 441 4.31 -13.78 12.63
C ALA A 441 5.41 -12.72 12.64
N MET A 442 6.06 -12.50 13.78
CA MET A 442 7.22 -11.61 13.91
C MET A 442 8.36 -12.05 12.98
N GLN A 443 8.71 -13.33 12.98
CA GLN A 443 9.72 -13.88 12.05
C GLN A 443 9.30 -13.67 10.58
N SER A 444 8.00 -13.84 10.29
CA SER A 444 7.44 -13.68 8.94
C SER A 444 7.41 -12.22 8.46
N LEU A 445 7.67 -11.22 9.31
CA LEU A 445 7.84 -9.83 8.88
C LEU A 445 9.11 -9.64 8.03
N GLN A 446 10.10 -10.53 8.16
CA GLN A 446 11.34 -10.50 7.39
C GLN A 446 11.31 -11.45 6.18
N ASP A 447 10.11 -11.93 5.79
CA ASP A 447 9.95 -12.82 4.65
C ASP A 447 10.43 -12.20 3.34
N LYS A 448 10.86 -13.04 2.38
CA LYS A 448 11.18 -12.60 1.01
C LYS A 448 9.94 -12.09 0.27
N SER A 449 8.80 -12.75 0.48
CA SER A 449 7.53 -12.45 -0.19
C SER A 449 6.78 -11.30 0.48
N SER A 450 6.44 -10.30 -0.32
CA SER A 450 5.61 -9.16 0.07
C SER A 450 4.24 -9.56 0.62
N ASN A 451 3.61 -10.57 0.01
CA ASN A 451 2.29 -11.05 0.44
C ASN A 451 2.34 -11.68 1.84
N VAL A 452 3.43 -12.38 2.18
CA VAL A 452 3.60 -13.00 3.50
C VAL A 452 3.79 -11.91 4.55
N ARG A 453 4.69 -10.95 4.31
CA ARG A 453 4.92 -9.81 5.22
C ARG A 453 3.62 -9.04 5.50
N ARG A 454 2.83 -8.74 4.46
CA ARG A 454 1.53 -8.08 4.60
C ARG A 454 0.56 -8.85 5.51
N ASN A 455 0.39 -10.14 5.28
CA ASN A 455 -0.51 -10.96 6.11
C ASN A 455 0.04 -11.11 7.56
N ALA A 456 1.36 -11.15 7.75
CA ALA A 456 1.98 -11.23 9.07
C ALA A 456 1.70 -9.98 9.92
N ILE A 457 1.82 -8.78 9.33
CA ILE A 457 1.43 -7.52 9.97
C ILE A 457 -0.04 -7.57 10.40
N LYS A 458 -0.91 -8.02 9.50
CA LYS A 458 -2.35 -8.14 9.74
C LYS A 458 -2.66 -9.11 10.89
N LEU A 459 -1.96 -10.24 10.95
CA LEU A 459 -2.09 -11.21 12.04
C LEU A 459 -1.65 -10.60 13.38
N LEU A 460 -0.52 -9.89 13.42
CA LEU A 460 -0.06 -9.21 14.64
C LEU A 460 -1.08 -8.16 15.11
N GLY A 461 -1.63 -7.35 14.20
CA GLY A 461 -2.70 -6.40 14.51
C GLY A 461 -3.95 -7.09 15.08
N LYS A 462 -4.36 -8.22 14.48
CA LYS A 462 -5.50 -9.00 14.97
C LYS A 462 -5.25 -9.65 16.34
N LEU A 463 -4.05 -10.15 16.58
CA LEU A 463 -3.64 -10.73 17.86
C LEU A 463 -3.65 -9.68 18.97
N VAL A 464 -3.18 -8.47 18.70
CA VAL A 464 -3.28 -7.34 19.62
C VAL A 464 -4.74 -6.99 19.88
N ALA A 465 -5.56 -6.86 18.83
CA ALA A 465 -6.98 -6.51 18.97
C ALA A 465 -7.82 -7.55 19.74
N THR A 466 -7.37 -8.81 19.79
CA THR A 466 -8.10 -9.91 20.42
C THR A 466 -7.37 -10.53 21.61
N HIS A 467 -6.35 -9.86 22.15
CA HIS A 467 -5.47 -10.40 23.19
C HIS A 467 -6.26 -10.95 24.41
N PRO A 468 -5.75 -12.00 25.09
CA PRO A 468 -6.44 -12.61 26.24
C PRO A 468 -6.26 -11.82 27.56
N PHE A 469 -5.42 -10.78 27.58
CA PHE A 469 -4.98 -10.11 28.80
C PHE A 469 -5.92 -9.03 29.35
N SER A 470 -7.19 -9.00 28.90
CA SER A 470 -8.16 -7.97 29.28
C SER A 470 -8.92 -8.22 30.59
N ILE A 471 -8.84 -9.44 31.15
CA ILE A 471 -9.72 -9.92 32.22
C ILE A 471 -9.46 -9.22 33.56
N MET A 472 -8.21 -8.98 33.95
CA MET A 472 -7.89 -8.46 35.29
C MET A 472 -7.73 -6.93 35.36
N HIS A 473 -7.13 -6.32 34.32
CA HIS A 473 -6.64 -4.94 34.41
C HIS A 473 -7.04 -4.06 33.22
N GLY A 474 -8.06 -4.47 32.46
CA GLY A 474 -8.47 -3.80 31.22
C GLY A 474 -7.59 -4.17 30.03
N GLY A 475 -7.88 -3.60 28.86
CA GLY A 475 -7.22 -3.93 27.59
C GLY A 475 -5.85 -3.29 27.37
N GLU A 476 -5.32 -2.49 28.29
CA GLU A 476 -4.08 -1.72 28.03
C GLU A 476 -2.82 -2.59 28.10
N LEU A 477 -1.92 -2.42 27.14
CA LEU A 477 -0.68 -3.20 26.95
C LEU A 477 0.59 -2.37 27.18
N THR A 478 0.56 -1.44 28.12
CA THR A 478 1.74 -0.61 28.45
C THR A 478 2.78 -1.39 29.26
N HIS A 479 3.93 -1.67 28.65
CA HIS A 479 4.99 -2.50 29.21
C HIS A 479 5.40 -2.12 30.65
N LYS A 480 5.63 -0.82 30.91
CA LYS A 480 5.99 -0.33 32.26
C LYS A 480 4.97 -0.69 33.34
N VAL A 481 3.68 -0.63 33.00
CA VAL A 481 2.60 -0.92 33.95
C VAL A 481 2.57 -2.42 34.28
N TRP A 482 2.77 -3.28 33.29
CA TRP A 482 2.82 -4.74 33.49
C TRP A 482 4.06 -5.17 34.28
N MET A 483 5.23 -4.58 34.01
CA MET A 483 6.43 -4.84 34.82
C MET A 483 6.26 -4.44 36.29
N GLN A 484 5.72 -3.24 36.56
CA GLN A 484 5.45 -2.80 37.94
C GLN A 484 4.47 -3.72 38.68
N ARG A 485 3.52 -4.34 37.96
CA ARG A 485 2.58 -5.32 38.54
C ARG A 485 3.27 -6.64 38.85
N LEU A 486 4.16 -7.10 37.98
CA LEU A 486 4.98 -8.29 38.21
C LEU A 486 5.86 -8.12 39.44
N GLU A 487 6.60 -7.01 39.54
CA GLU A 487 7.48 -6.70 40.68
C GLU A 487 6.69 -6.69 42.01
N LYS A 488 5.47 -6.15 42.01
CA LYS A 488 4.61 -6.16 43.20
C LYS A 488 4.18 -7.57 43.63
N VAL A 489 3.86 -8.43 42.66
CA VAL A 489 3.49 -9.82 42.96
C VAL A 489 4.70 -10.64 43.39
N ASP A 490 5.86 -10.42 42.78
CA ASP A 490 7.10 -11.06 43.20
C ASP A 490 7.47 -10.66 44.63
N ALA A 491 7.36 -9.37 44.99
CA ALA A 491 7.55 -8.92 46.37
C ALA A 491 6.55 -9.54 47.37
N GLN A 492 5.30 -9.77 46.96
CA GLN A 492 4.30 -10.44 47.79
C GLN A 492 4.59 -11.94 47.96
N ILE A 493 5.05 -12.61 46.90
CA ILE A 493 5.47 -14.01 46.97
C ILE A 493 6.67 -14.16 47.89
N ASP A 494 7.66 -13.27 47.78
CA ASP A 494 8.87 -13.31 48.59
C ASP A 494 8.59 -12.97 50.06
N ALA A 495 7.61 -12.11 50.36
CA ALA A 495 7.16 -11.84 51.73
C ALA A 495 6.39 -13.01 52.37
N LEU A 496 5.76 -13.87 51.57
CA LEU A 496 4.97 -15.02 52.04
C LEU A 496 5.76 -16.32 52.09
N LYS A 497 6.91 -16.40 51.43
CA LYS A 497 7.86 -17.51 51.62
C LYS A 497 8.56 -17.31 52.97
N PRO A 498 8.61 -18.34 53.85
CA PRO A 498 9.48 -18.27 55.01
C PRO A 498 10.94 -18.12 54.53
N SER A 499 11.71 -17.28 55.22
CA SER A 499 13.14 -17.10 54.98
C SER A 499 13.87 -18.45 55.04
N PRO A 500 14.88 -18.69 54.19
CA PRO A 500 15.66 -19.93 54.21
C PRO A 500 16.45 -20.20 55.52
N ASP A 501 16.44 -19.28 56.49
CA ASP A 501 17.26 -19.37 57.71
C ASP A 501 16.62 -20.16 58.88
N SER A 502 15.52 -20.87 58.68
CA SER A 502 14.91 -21.72 59.73
C SER A 502 14.72 -23.17 59.29
N SER A 503 15.76 -23.81 58.76
CA SER A 503 15.93 -25.28 58.72
C SER A 503 17.38 -25.60 58.40
N GLY A 504 18.19 -25.87 59.42
CA GLY A 504 19.49 -26.49 59.23
C GLY A 504 19.32 -27.86 58.56
N LEU A 505 20.24 -28.18 57.64
CA LEU A 505 20.38 -29.41 56.84
C LEU A 505 19.72 -29.39 55.45
N ALA A 506 20.32 -28.68 54.49
CA ALA A 506 20.35 -29.07 53.07
C ALA A 506 21.37 -28.24 52.25
N GLU A 507 22.64 -28.23 52.65
CA GLU A 507 23.71 -28.01 51.66
C GLU A 507 23.94 -29.33 50.93
N THR A 508 23.36 -29.47 49.73
CA THR A 508 23.93 -30.12 48.53
C THR A 508 22.81 -30.36 47.51
N ALA A 509 22.62 -29.42 46.58
CA ALA A 509 21.94 -29.71 45.32
C ALA A 509 22.36 -28.69 44.26
N GLY A 510 23.62 -28.78 43.84
CA GLY A 510 24.08 -28.28 42.56
C GLY A 510 24.49 -29.44 41.67
N GLY A 511 23.66 -29.78 40.69
CA GLY A 511 24.09 -30.40 39.43
C GLY A 511 24.09 -31.93 39.31
N THR A 512 23.22 -32.39 38.40
CA THR A 512 23.41 -33.46 37.39
C THR A 512 23.50 -34.95 37.79
N ASP A 513 22.59 -35.72 37.16
CA ASP A 513 22.71 -37.08 36.63
C ASP A 513 23.39 -38.17 37.48
N GLN A 514 22.59 -39.02 38.12
CA GLN A 514 22.40 -40.42 37.70
C GLN A 514 21.55 -41.15 38.75
N VAL A 515 20.54 -41.85 38.24
CA VAL A 515 19.78 -42.86 38.99
C VAL A 515 20.72 -44.02 39.24
N ASP A 516 21.08 -44.27 40.49
CA ASP A 516 21.61 -45.58 40.90
C ASP A 516 20.63 -46.23 41.86
N LYS A 517 20.12 -47.38 41.42
CA LYS A 517 18.88 -48.01 41.86
C LYS A 517 19.18 -49.31 42.62
N ASP A 518 20.18 -49.29 43.50
CA ASP A 518 20.78 -50.54 43.96
C ASP A 518 21.32 -50.57 45.40
N LEU A 519 20.71 -49.83 46.34
CA LEU A 519 21.04 -49.99 47.76
C LEU A 519 19.80 -50.03 48.67
N LEU A 520 19.35 -51.28 48.86
CA LEU A 520 18.91 -51.88 50.14
C LEU A 520 17.48 -51.61 50.64
N ASP A 521 16.58 -52.52 50.23
CA ASP A 521 15.73 -53.23 51.18
C ASP A 521 16.62 -53.88 52.25
N ASP A 522 16.45 -53.52 53.54
CA ASP A 522 16.04 -54.49 54.55
C ASP A 522 15.78 -53.84 55.92
N ALA A 523 14.53 -54.00 56.34
CA ALA A 523 14.10 -54.49 57.65
C ALA A 523 14.32 -53.67 58.95
N THR A 524 13.15 -53.41 59.54
CA THR A 524 12.77 -53.68 60.94
C THR A 524 13.08 -52.70 62.07
N GLN A 525 11.98 -52.37 62.78
CA GLN A 525 11.84 -52.21 64.24
C GLN A 525 12.34 -50.86 64.82
N MET A 526 11.58 -50.08 65.60
CA MET A 526 10.51 -50.38 66.56
C MET A 526 9.55 -49.18 66.66
N GLU A 527 8.29 -49.49 66.98
CA GLU A 527 7.30 -48.57 67.55
C GLU A 527 7.90 -47.81 68.74
N GLN A 528 8.00 -46.48 68.65
CA GLN A 528 7.89 -45.62 69.81
C GLN A 528 6.46 -45.07 69.80
N GLU A 529 5.69 -45.47 70.81
CA GLU A 529 4.39 -44.89 71.12
C GLU A 529 4.51 -43.36 71.13
N PRO A 530 3.63 -42.62 70.42
CA PRO A 530 3.61 -41.17 70.54
C PRO A 530 3.17 -40.81 71.95
N GLU A 531 4.02 -40.09 72.70
CA GLU A 531 3.56 -39.36 73.88
C GLU A 531 2.32 -38.56 73.48
N GLU A 532 1.22 -38.73 74.22
CA GLU A 532 -0.04 -38.05 73.95
C GLU A 532 0.19 -36.53 74.04
N LEU A 533 0.38 -35.89 72.88
CA LEU A 533 0.35 -34.44 72.72
C LEU A 533 -0.90 -33.89 73.43
N THR A 534 -0.69 -32.94 74.33
CA THR A 534 -1.76 -32.28 75.07
C THR A 534 -2.77 -31.65 74.11
N GLU A 535 -4.07 -31.57 74.48
CA GLU A 535 -5.12 -31.03 73.60
C GLU A 535 -4.78 -29.61 73.09
N GLU A 536 -4.04 -28.82 73.86
CA GLU A 536 -3.58 -27.47 73.47
C GLU A 536 -2.55 -27.49 72.33
N GLU A 537 -1.57 -28.40 72.34
CA GLU A 537 -0.57 -28.56 71.27
C GLU A 537 -1.19 -29.10 69.98
N LYS A 538 -2.22 -29.96 70.08
CA LYS A 538 -3.00 -30.43 68.91
C LYS A 538 -3.82 -29.29 68.30
N ILE A 539 -4.43 -28.42 69.10
CA ILE A 539 -5.17 -27.26 68.62
C ILE A 539 -4.23 -26.24 67.96
N GLU A 540 -3.03 -26.03 68.50
CA GLU A 540 -2.03 -25.13 67.94
C GLU A 540 -1.38 -25.68 66.67
N ALA A 541 -1.11 -27.00 66.61
CA ALA A 541 -0.68 -27.68 65.39
C ALA A 541 -1.76 -27.65 64.29
N VAL A 542 -3.04 -27.79 64.65
CA VAL A 542 -4.16 -27.66 63.69
C VAL A 542 -4.31 -26.22 63.20
N LYS A 543 -4.13 -25.21 64.07
CA LYS A 543 -4.12 -23.79 63.66
C LYS A 543 -2.95 -23.46 62.75
N LYS A 544 -1.75 -23.93 63.08
CA LYS A 544 -0.54 -23.74 62.26
C LYS A 544 -0.66 -24.44 60.90
N ALA A 545 -1.21 -25.66 60.88
CA ALA A 545 -1.50 -26.37 59.63
C ALA A 545 -2.58 -25.66 58.79
N GLN A 546 -3.58 -25.04 59.42
CA GLN A 546 -4.57 -24.20 58.73
C GLN A 546 -3.96 -22.91 58.17
N GLU A 547 -3.04 -22.26 58.90
CA GLU A 547 -2.31 -21.08 58.44
C GLU A 547 -1.32 -21.42 57.31
N GLU A 548 -0.62 -22.55 57.39
CA GLU A 548 0.24 -23.07 56.32
C GLU A 548 -0.55 -23.49 55.08
N ALA A 549 -1.73 -24.10 55.26
CA ALA A 549 -2.63 -24.39 54.15
C ALA A 549 -3.16 -23.09 53.50
N ALA A 550 -3.54 -22.09 54.30
CA ALA A 550 -4.01 -20.80 53.80
C ALA A 550 -2.89 -20.01 53.09
N THR A 551 -1.66 -20.02 53.61
CA THR A 551 -0.50 -19.41 52.92
C THR A 551 -0.17 -20.16 51.63
N SER A 552 -0.26 -21.49 51.60
CA SER A 552 -0.05 -22.29 50.40
C SER A 552 -1.06 -21.99 49.27
N GLU A 553 -2.34 -21.76 49.63
CA GLU A 553 -3.39 -21.40 48.68
C GLU A 553 -3.16 -20.00 48.10
N VAL A 554 -2.81 -19.03 48.95
CA VAL A 554 -2.48 -17.66 48.54
C VAL A 554 -1.23 -17.64 47.66
N VAL A 555 -0.18 -18.40 48.01
CA VAL A 555 1.02 -18.54 47.20
C VAL A 555 0.70 -19.14 45.83
N THR A 556 -0.15 -20.17 45.76
CA THR A 556 -0.58 -20.76 44.48
C THR A 556 -1.32 -19.75 43.61
N ARG A 557 -2.23 -18.96 44.20
CA ARG A 557 -2.94 -17.88 43.50
C ARG A 557 -1.99 -16.79 43.00
N LEU A 558 -1.01 -16.39 43.81
CA LEU A 558 0.00 -15.41 43.42
C LEU A 558 0.92 -15.96 42.32
N GLN A 559 1.31 -17.23 42.37
CA GLN A 559 2.09 -17.89 41.32
C GLN A 559 1.33 -17.93 39.98
N LEU A 560 0.02 -18.22 39.99
CA LEU A 560 -0.83 -18.13 38.80
C LEU A 560 -0.91 -16.70 38.25
N THR A 561 -1.02 -15.71 39.14
CA THR A 561 -1.03 -14.28 38.77
C THR A 561 0.31 -13.85 38.17
N ARG A 562 1.42 -14.30 38.77
CA ARG A 562 2.78 -14.09 38.27
C ARG A 562 2.95 -14.65 36.87
N LYS A 563 2.51 -15.89 36.65
CA LYS A 563 2.54 -16.54 35.33
C LYS A 563 1.75 -15.75 34.29
N TYR A 564 0.56 -15.26 34.65
CA TYR A 564 -0.25 -14.42 33.77
C TYR A 564 0.47 -13.12 33.36
N TYR A 565 1.16 -12.46 34.30
CA TYR A 565 1.95 -11.26 33.99
C TYR A 565 3.17 -11.56 33.12
N LEU A 566 3.86 -12.67 33.37
CA LEU A 566 4.98 -13.10 32.51
C LEU A 566 4.51 -13.40 31.08
N ASP A 567 3.39 -14.11 30.93
CA ASP A 567 2.81 -14.39 29.61
C ASP A 567 2.40 -13.09 28.88
N ALA A 568 1.85 -12.11 29.62
CA ALA A 568 1.50 -10.80 29.06
C ALA A 568 2.73 -9.98 28.64
N ILE A 569 3.79 -9.96 29.46
CA ILE A 569 5.04 -9.26 29.15
C ILE A 569 5.70 -9.87 27.91
N ARG A 570 5.79 -11.19 27.83
CA ARG A 570 6.34 -11.89 26.67
C ARG A 570 5.58 -11.55 25.38
N PHE A 571 4.25 -11.42 25.45
CA PHE A 571 3.46 -10.96 24.31
C PHE A 571 3.79 -9.52 23.92
N ILE A 572 3.89 -8.61 24.90
CA ILE A 572 4.20 -7.19 24.67
C ILE A 572 5.61 -7.03 24.05
N GLU A 573 6.60 -7.79 24.50
CA GLU A 573 7.96 -7.78 23.95
C GLU A 573 7.99 -8.18 22.47
N VAL A 574 7.26 -9.24 22.08
CA VAL A 574 7.12 -9.65 20.67
C VAL A 574 6.49 -8.53 19.83
N ILE A 575 5.50 -7.81 20.36
CA ILE A 575 4.88 -6.67 19.66
C ILE A 575 5.85 -5.48 19.56
N HIS A 576 6.67 -5.22 20.58
CA HIS A 576 7.70 -4.18 20.53
C HIS A 576 8.72 -4.46 19.41
N GLU A 577 9.30 -5.66 19.37
CA GLU A 577 10.27 -6.03 18.32
C GLU A 577 9.62 -6.05 16.92
N SER A 578 8.38 -6.54 16.83
CA SER A 578 7.59 -6.49 15.59
C SER A 578 7.36 -5.05 15.11
N SER A 579 7.13 -4.11 16.03
CA SER A 579 6.86 -2.71 15.70
C SER A 579 8.06 -1.99 15.09
N ASP A 580 9.28 -2.34 15.49
CA ASP A 580 10.50 -1.78 14.89
C ASP A 580 10.67 -2.25 13.43
N THR A 581 10.39 -3.53 13.17
CA THR A 581 10.40 -4.08 11.81
C THR A 581 9.26 -3.48 10.96
N ALA A 582 8.04 -3.39 11.50
CA ALA A 582 6.90 -2.76 10.84
C ALA A 582 7.15 -1.27 10.52
N CYS A 583 7.89 -0.56 11.38
CA CYS A 583 8.29 0.83 11.15
C CYS A 583 9.18 0.96 9.90
N GLN A 584 10.03 -0.02 9.61
CA GLN A 584 10.81 -0.07 8.38
C GLN A 584 9.94 -0.38 7.15
N LEU A 585 8.91 -1.22 7.31
CA LEU A 585 7.96 -1.58 6.24
C LEU A 585 7.06 -0.41 5.80
N LEU A 586 6.91 0.65 6.60
CA LEU A 586 6.28 1.91 6.14
C LEU A 586 7.00 2.54 4.93
N SER A 587 8.30 2.25 4.76
CA SER A 587 9.10 2.68 3.59
C SER A 587 9.21 1.62 2.48
N ALA A 588 8.41 0.54 2.54
CA ALA A 588 8.42 -0.50 1.52
C ALA A 588 7.99 0.02 0.14
N ARG A 589 8.50 -0.62 -0.92
CA ARG A 589 8.09 -0.32 -2.30
C ARG A 589 6.63 -0.69 -2.56
N ASN A 590 6.18 -1.84 -2.03
CA ASN A 590 4.80 -2.28 -2.17
C ASN A 590 3.88 -1.49 -1.23
N LYS A 591 2.90 -0.80 -1.81
CA LYS A 591 1.96 0.04 -1.08
C LYS A 591 0.99 -0.75 -0.21
N SER A 592 0.67 -1.98 -0.60
CA SER A 592 -0.21 -2.87 0.16
C SER A 592 0.40 -3.25 1.53
N GLU A 593 1.73 -3.35 1.64
CA GLU A 593 2.43 -3.53 2.92
C GLU A 593 2.36 -2.27 3.79
N VAL A 594 2.50 -1.09 3.15
CA VAL A 594 2.45 0.21 3.83
C VAL A 594 1.08 0.43 4.46
N LEU A 595 -0.01 0.11 3.77
CA LEU A 595 -1.37 0.26 4.30
C LEU A 595 -1.61 -0.61 5.54
N GLU A 596 -1.26 -1.89 5.48
CA GLU A 596 -1.45 -2.79 6.62
C GLU A 596 -0.50 -2.43 7.80
N ALA A 597 0.70 -1.90 7.52
CA ALA A 597 1.58 -1.33 8.55
C ALA A 597 0.95 -0.11 9.24
N MET A 598 0.26 0.76 8.48
CA MET A 598 -0.45 1.91 9.05
C MET A 598 -1.59 1.46 9.98
N ASP A 599 -2.40 0.51 9.54
CA ASP A 599 -3.49 -0.07 10.36
C ASP A 599 -2.93 -0.72 11.63
N PHE A 600 -1.83 -1.44 11.52
CA PHE A 600 -1.14 -2.01 12.68
C PHE A 600 -0.75 -0.94 13.71
N PHE A 601 -0.15 0.18 13.30
CA PHE A 601 0.21 1.28 14.21
C PHE A 601 -1.01 1.96 14.85
N VAL A 602 -2.12 2.10 14.12
CA VAL A 602 -3.39 2.60 14.66
C VAL A 602 -3.91 1.66 15.75
N ILE A 603 -3.90 0.35 15.49
CA ILE A 603 -4.35 -0.66 16.45
C ILE A 603 -3.48 -0.64 17.71
N ILE A 604 -2.16 -0.77 17.61
CA ILE A 604 -1.31 -0.83 18.82
C ILE A 604 -1.36 0.47 19.64
N ASN A 605 -1.65 1.62 19.03
CA ASN A 605 -1.88 2.87 19.74
C ASN A 605 -3.20 2.87 20.53
N ALA A 606 -4.26 2.26 20.00
CA ALA A 606 -5.52 2.09 20.73
C ALA A 606 -5.32 1.27 22.03
N TYR A 607 -4.41 0.29 22.00
CA TYR A 607 -4.02 -0.55 23.13
C TYR A 607 -2.87 0.03 23.99
N LYS A 608 -2.45 1.29 23.73
CA LYS A 608 -1.41 2.03 24.50
C LYS A 608 -0.04 1.34 24.58
N VAL A 609 0.38 0.70 23.48
CA VAL A 609 1.74 0.18 23.32
C VAL A 609 2.73 1.34 23.14
N GLU A 610 3.87 1.31 23.84
CA GLU A 610 4.79 2.45 23.94
C GLU A 610 5.45 2.82 22.60
N THR A 611 5.78 1.82 21.79
CA THR A 611 6.45 1.99 20.48
C THR A 611 5.56 2.56 19.38
N ALA A 612 4.24 2.64 19.61
CA ALA A 612 3.27 3.10 18.62
C ALA A 612 3.52 4.54 18.14
N SER A 613 3.99 5.41 19.05
CA SER A 613 4.23 6.83 18.76
C SER A 613 5.32 7.05 17.69
N THR A 614 6.34 6.20 17.66
CA THR A 614 7.42 6.24 16.67
C THR A 614 6.89 5.92 15.27
N GLY A 615 6.05 4.89 15.16
CA GLY A 615 5.41 4.51 13.90
C GLY A 615 4.46 5.58 13.38
N ILE A 616 3.59 6.13 14.24
CA ILE A 616 2.65 7.20 13.87
C ILE A 616 3.40 8.42 13.35
N ARG A 617 4.48 8.86 14.01
CA ARG A 617 5.30 9.98 13.52
C ARG A 617 5.93 9.68 12.16
N ARG A 618 6.42 8.46 11.93
CA ARG A 618 6.98 8.07 10.62
C ARG A 618 5.92 8.02 9.52
N MET A 619 4.68 7.62 9.83
CA MET A 619 3.55 7.64 8.89
C MET A 619 3.29 9.05 8.31
N LEU A 620 3.58 10.12 9.06
CA LEU A 620 3.34 11.49 8.63
C LEU A 620 4.05 11.85 7.31
N ARG A 621 5.24 11.28 7.08
CA ARG A 621 6.00 11.50 5.84
C ARG A 621 5.34 10.88 4.61
N LEU A 622 4.42 9.92 4.79
CA LEU A 622 3.72 9.24 3.70
C LEU A 622 2.74 10.14 2.95
N ILE A 623 2.41 11.33 3.48
CA ILE A 623 1.58 12.32 2.77
C ILE A 623 2.18 12.72 1.40
N TRP A 624 3.50 12.61 1.24
CA TRP A 624 4.22 12.91 0.01
C TRP A 624 4.26 11.74 -0.97
N THR A 625 3.86 10.54 -0.55
CA THR A 625 3.88 9.36 -1.41
C THR A 625 2.67 9.36 -2.34
N LYS A 626 2.96 9.27 -3.65
CA LYS A 626 1.95 9.17 -4.71
C LYS A 626 1.79 7.70 -5.11
N GLY A 627 0.55 7.26 -5.32
CA GLY A 627 0.24 5.92 -5.81
C GLY A 627 -0.89 5.23 -5.05
N ASN A 628 -1.58 4.32 -5.76
CA ASN A 628 -2.63 3.46 -5.22
C ASN A 628 -2.04 2.07 -4.95
N SER A 629 -2.58 1.40 -3.93
CA SER A 629 -2.36 -0.03 -3.70
C SER A 629 -3.09 -0.88 -4.74
N ASP A 630 -2.80 -2.18 -4.76
CA ASP A 630 -3.52 -3.18 -5.59
C ASP A 630 -5.02 -3.24 -5.26
N GLU A 631 -5.41 -2.83 -4.04
CA GLU A 631 -6.80 -2.74 -3.56
C GLU A 631 -7.50 -1.42 -3.94
N GLY A 632 -6.83 -0.54 -4.68
CA GLY A 632 -7.36 0.74 -5.15
C GLY A 632 -7.38 1.86 -4.10
N LYS A 633 -6.98 1.58 -2.85
CA LYS A 633 -6.82 2.61 -1.81
C LYS A 633 -5.51 3.37 -2.00
N GLY A 634 -5.59 4.69 -2.04
CA GLY A 634 -4.43 5.59 -2.06
C GLY A 634 -3.76 5.65 -0.68
N VAL A 635 -2.42 5.65 -0.63
CA VAL A 635 -1.68 5.78 0.64
C VAL A 635 -2.00 7.10 1.33
N GLN A 636 -2.11 8.19 0.56
CA GLN A 636 -2.42 9.51 1.08
C GLN A 636 -3.82 9.59 1.71
N THR A 637 -4.84 9.04 1.05
CA THR A 637 -6.22 9.04 1.57
C THR A 637 -6.34 8.18 2.81
N HIS A 638 -5.72 7.01 2.80
CA HIS A 638 -5.69 6.13 3.97
C HIS A 638 -4.98 6.78 5.16
N LEU A 639 -3.90 7.52 4.93
CA LEU A 639 -3.20 8.26 5.98
C LEU A 639 -4.10 9.30 6.63
N ILE A 640 -4.88 10.03 5.82
CA ILE A 640 -5.84 11.00 6.31
C ILE A 640 -6.90 10.30 7.18
N ASP A 641 -7.43 9.16 6.73
CA ASP A 641 -8.41 8.38 7.49
C ASP A 641 -7.85 7.89 8.83
N CYS A 642 -6.63 7.35 8.85
CA CYS A 642 -5.95 6.91 10.07
C CYS A 642 -5.74 8.09 11.05
N TYR A 643 -5.23 9.23 10.56
CA TYR A 643 -4.99 10.39 11.41
C TYR A 643 -6.29 11.00 11.93
N LYS A 644 -7.35 11.01 11.10
CA LYS A 644 -8.69 11.45 11.49
C LYS A 644 -9.18 10.63 12.69
N GLY A 645 -9.19 9.30 12.59
CA GLY A 645 -9.61 8.42 13.68
C GLY A 645 -8.73 8.52 14.93
N LEU A 646 -7.42 8.79 14.78
CA LEU A 646 -6.49 8.88 15.91
C LEU A 646 -6.59 10.20 16.70
N PHE A 647 -6.75 11.33 16.01
CA PHE A 647 -6.56 12.66 16.62
C PHE A 647 -7.75 13.61 16.49
N PHE A 648 -8.62 13.40 15.49
CA PHE A 648 -9.69 14.33 15.12
C PHE A 648 -11.10 13.79 15.43
N ASP A 649 -11.25 12.50 15.71
CA ASP A 649 -12.48 11.92 16.22
C ASP A 649 -12.42 11.89 17.76
N ALA A 650 -13.36 12.56 18.41
CA ALA A 650 -13.45 12.57 19.87
C ALA A 650 -14.23 11.34 20.38
N PRO A 651 -13.91 10.81 21.57
CA PRO A 651 -14.71 9.77 22.19
C PRO A 651 -16.15 10.25 22.48
N ASP A 652 -17.17 9.48 22.10
CA ASP A 652 -18.59 9.77 22.38
C ASP A 652 -18.90 9.60 23.89
N PRO A 653 -19.72 10.45 24.55
CA PRO A 653 -20.53 11.56 24.05
C PRO A 653 -20.02 12.93 24.56
N LEU A 654 -19.02 13.50 23.91
CA LEU A 654 -18.57 14.88 24.20
C LEU A 654 -19.44 15.90 23.47
N ASN A 655 -19.77 17.01 24.15
CA ASN A 655 -20.46 18.13 23.51
C ASN A 655 -19.62 18.68 22.34
N ALA A 656 -20.25 19.25 21.31
CA ALA A 656 -19.52 19.83 20.16
C ALA A 656 -18.40 20.82 20.55
N ASN A 657 -18.58 21.56 21.64
CA ASN A 657 -17.58 22.48 22.19
C ASN A 657 -16.39 21.75 22.84
N ASP A 658 -16.65 20.66 23.57
CA ASP A 658 -15.63 19.86 24.24
C ASP A 658 -14.87 18.99 23.24
N THR A 659 -15.58 18.47 22.22
CA THR A 659 -15.00 17.85 21.03
C THR A 659 -14.04 18.82 20.32
N ALA A 660 -14.46 20.07 20.09
CA ALA A 660 -13.58 21.06 19.48
C ALA A 660 -12.35 21.38 20.33
N ASN A 661 -12.49 21.46 21.66
CA ASN A 661 -11.37 21.65 22.59
C ASN A 661 -10.40 20.45 22.57
N PHE A 662 -10.93 19.22 22.51
CA PHE A 662 -10.15 18.00 22.44
C PHE A 662 -9.32 17.93 21.16
N ILE A 663 -9.96 18.18 20.02
CA ILE A 663 -9.29 18.20 18.71
C ILE A 663 -8.21 19.29 18.68
N ALA A 664 -8.53 20.52 19.13
CA ALA A 664 -7.57 21.61 19.18
C ALA A 664 -6.34 21.26 20.05
N ARG A 665 -6.54 20.61 21.20
CA ARG A 665 -5.44 20.16 22.08
C ARG A 665 -4.59 19.09 21.41
N ASN A 666 -5.21 18.13 20.72
CA ASN A 666 -4.48 17.08 20.00
C ASN A 666 -3.66 17.66 18.84
N MET A 667 -4.23 18.57 18.05
CA MET A 667 -3.50 19.27 16.97
C MET A 667 -2.27 20.01 17.51
N ILE A 668 -2.42 20.70 18.64
CA ILE A 668 -1.28 21.36 19.29
C ILE A 668 -0.26 20.34 19.79
N SER A 669 -0.70 19.21 20.36
CA SER A 669 0.21 18.16 20.85
C SER A 669 1.05 17.52 19.74
N LEU A 670 0.53 17.44 18.50
CA LEU A 670 1.28 16.96 17.33
C LEU A 670 2.47 17.86 16.97
N THR A 671 2.46 19.12 17.40
CA THR A 671 3.60 20.04 17.18
C THR A 671 4.72 19.86 18.21
N PHE A 672 4.49 19.11 19.30
CA PHE A 672 5.46 18.98 20.38
C PHE A 672 6.55 17.97 20.03
N GLY A 673 7.80 18.43 20.03
CA GLY A 673 8.96 17.59 19.71
C GLY A 673 9.03 17.18 18.22
N ALA A 674 8.22 17.79 17.36
CA ALA A 674 8.27 17.55 15.92
C ALA A 674 9.52 18.17 15.30
N SER A 675 10.21 17.39 14.46
CA SER A 675 11.29 17.88 13.61
C SER A 675 10.77 18.85 12.54
N PRO A 676 11.60 19.73 11.98
CA PRO A 676 11.17 20.63 10.91
C PRO A 676 10.56 19.91 9.70
N ALA A 677 11.08 18.73 9.35
CA ALA A 677 10.56 17.91 8.27
C ALA A 677 9.17 17.32 8.59
N GLU A 678 8.95 16.84 9.82
CA GLU A 678 7.64 16.40 10.28
C GLU A 678 6.64 17.55 10.30
N LEU A 679 7.10 18.76 10.65
CA LEU A 679 6.26 19.96 10.64
C LEU A 679 5.78 20.31 9.22
N THR A 680 6.66 20.22 8.22
CA THR A 680 6.29 20.38 6.80
C THR A 680 5.32 19.31 6.32
N SER A 681 5.48 18.05 6.76
CA SER A 681 4.51 16.99 6.46
C SER A 681 3.17 17.20 7.16
N LEU A 682 3.17 17.64 8.43
CA LEU A 682 1.97 17.98 9.19
C LEU A 682 1.21 19.13 8.52
N GLU A 683 1.94 20.12 8.02
CA GLU A 683 1.39 21.24 7.28
C GLU A 683 0.62 20.79 6.04
N GLN A 684 1.22 19.91 5.24
CA GLN A 684 0.57 19.36 4.07
C GLN A 684 -0.66 18.51 4.45
N LEU A 685 -0.55 17.69 5.50
CA LEU A 685 -1.67 16.90 6.02
C LEU A 685 -2.85 17.79 6.44
N LEU A 686 -2.62 18.77 7.32
CA LEU A 686 -3.66 19.67 7.81
C LEU A 686 -4.29 20.50 6.69
N SER A 687 -3.48 20.97 5.72
CA SER A 687 -3.99 21.69 4.56
C SER A 687 -4.93 20.83 3.72
N THR A 688 -4.56 19.56 3.46
CA THR A 688 -5.44 18.63 2.73
C THR A 688 -6.69 18.26 3.51
N MET A 689 -6.60 18.05 4.83
CA MET A 689 -7.74 17.74 5.69
C MET A 689 -8.73 18.92 5.79
N PHE A 690 -8.23 20.15 5.85
CA PHE A 690 -9.08 21.34 5.86
C PHE A 690 -9.84 21.50 4.54
N LYS A 691 -9.16 21.31 3.39
CA LYS A 691 -9.80 21.32 2.06
C LYS A 691 -10.86 20.22 1.89
N ALA A 692 -10.65 19.07 2.52
CA ALA A 692 -11.62 17.97 2.54
C ALA A 692 -12.79 18.19 3.51
N GLY A 693 -12.77 19.26 4.32
CA GLY A 693 -13.83 19.59 5.27
C GLY A 693 -13.82 18.78 6.57
N HIS A 694 -12.70 18.14 6.92
CA HIS A 694 -12.59 17.34 8.16
C HIS A 694 -12.39 18.17 9.43
N ILE A 695 -11.96 19.44 9.30
CA ILE A 695 -11.74 20.35 10.44
C ILE A 695 -12.86 21.39 10.45
N SER A 696 -13.63 21.44 11.53
CA SER A 696 -14.74 22.39 11.66
C SER A 696 -14.26 23.79 12.02
N GLN A 697 -15.02 24.81 11.64
CA GLN A 697 -14.70 26.21 11.97
C GLN A 697 -14.64 26.46 13.49
N LEU A 698 -15.40 25.69 14.28
CA LEU A 698 -15.37 25.79 15.74
C LEU A 698 -14.00 25.44 16.31
N VAL A 699 -13.31 24.42 15.76
CA VAL A 699 -11.94 24.05 16.15
C VAL A 699 -10.98 25.21 15.88
N VAL A 700 -11.12 25.90 14.75
CA VAL A 700 -10.33 27.08 14.40
C VAL A 700 -10.55 28.21 15.40
N THR A 701 -11.81 28.48 15.78
CA THR A 701 -12.12 29.46 16.83
C THR A 701 -11.48 29.08 18.17
N LYS A 702 -11.45 27.78 18.53
CA LYS A 702 -10.77 27.32 19.75
C LYS A 702 -9.26 27.49 19.71
N LEU A 703 -8.62 27.24 18.56
CA LEU A 703 -7.19 27.49 18.39
C LEU A 703 -6.85 28.98 18.57
N TRP A 704 -7.68 29.89 18.02
CA TRP A 704 -7.54 31.34 18.25
C TRP A 704 -7.75 31.74 19.71
N GLN A 705 -8.72 31.13 20.39
CA GLN A 705 -8.91 31.34 21.83
C GLN A 705 -7.66 30.93 22.62
N ILE A 706 -7.07 29.75 22.35
CA ILE A 706 -5.85 29.29 23.02
C ILE A 706 -4.68 30.25 22.75
N TYR A 707 -4.51 30.72 21.51
CA TYR A 707 -3.45 31.66 21.15
C TYR A 707 -3.62 33.03 21.82
N GLY A 708 -4.85 33.56 21.83
CA GLY A 708 -5.21 34.90 22.30
C GLY A 708 -5.39 35.06 23.82
N VAL A 709 -5.26 33.99 24.62
CA VAL A 709 -5.44 34.03 26.08
C VAL A 709 -4.32 34.82 26.75
N ASN A 710 -4.70 35.82 27.56
CA ASN A 710 -3.80 36.65 28.37
C ASN A 710 -3.30 35.98 29.66
N LYS A 711 -3.79 34.78 30.00
CA LYS A 711 -3.32 33.99 31.15
C LYS A 711 -1.99 33.28 30.83
N ASP A 712 -1.26 32.90 31.87
CA ASP A 712 -0.05 32.09 31.76
C ASP A 712 -0.39 30.67 31.30
N ILE A 713 -0.32 30.47 29.98
CA ILE A 713 -0.35 29.16 29.34
C ILE A 713 1.07 28.69 29.03
N SER A 714 1.25 27.38 28.83
CA SER A 714 2.55 26.86 28.40
C SER A 714 3.02 27.55 27.12
N LYS A 715 4.28 28.01 27.09
CA LYS A 715 4.91 28.58 25.89
C LYS A 715 4.80 27.63 24.69
N SER A 716 4.91 26.32 24.92
CA SER A 716 4.77 25.32 23.86
C SER A 716 3.35 25.27 23.28
N GLN A 717 2.31 25.40 24.11
CA GLN A 717 0.92 25.40 23.65
C GLN A 717 0.62 26.63 22.81
N ARG A 718 1.08 27.82 23.24
CA ARG A 718 0.90 29.06 22.48
C ARG A 718 1.63 29.01 21.13
N ARG A 719 2.87 28.51 21.11
CA ARG A 719 3.64 28.27 19.88
C ARG A 719 2.93 27.28 18.96
N GLY A 720 2.49 26.14 19.50
CA GLY A 720 1.77 25.11 18.73
C GLY A 720 0.47 25.62 18.12
N ALA A 721 -0.28 26.46 18.85
CA ALA A 721 -1.52 27.04 18.34
C ALA A 721 -1.30 27.91 17.09
N ILE A 722 -0.32 28.83 17.10
CA ILE A 722 -0.03 29.66 15.92
C ILE A 722 0.58 28.86 14.77
N ILE A 723 1.39 27.85 15.06
CA ILE A 723 1.94 26.95 14.05
C ILE A 723 0.81 26.24 13.31
N VAL A 724 -0.14 25.64 14.03
CA VAL A 724 -1.31 24.97 13.46
C VAL A 724 -2.20 25.94 12.68
N LEU A 725 -2.47 27.13 13.23
CA LEU A 725 -3.25 28.17 12.54
C LEU A 725 -2.58 28.59 11.23
N GLY A 726 -1.26 28.78 11.24
CA GLY A 726 -0.49 29.04 10.03
C GLY A 726 -0.60 27.90 9.02
N MET A 727 -0.51 26.63 9.45
CA MET A 727 -0.65 25.48 8.56
C MET A 727 -2.02 25.43 7.87
N ILE A 728 -3.09 25.70 8.63
CA ILE A 728 -4.47 25.75 8.10
C ILE A 728 -4.62 26.89 7.10
N SER A 729 -3.96 28.03 7.33
CA SER A 729 -4.08 29.21 6.46
C SER A 729 -3.52 29.01 5.04
N LEU A 730 -2.74 27.94 4.80
CA LEU A 730 -2.34 27.54 3.45
C LEU A 730 -3.50 26.94 2.63
N ALA A 731 -4.51 26.40 3.30
CA ALA A 731 -5.73 25.93 2.65
C ALA A 731 -6.72 27.07 2.42
N ASP A 732 -6.91 27.92 3.43
CA ASP A 732 -7.79 29.09 3.38
C ASP A 732 -7.16 30.31 4.09
N PRO A 733 -6.76 31.36 3.34
CA PRO A 733 -6.21 32.58 3.90
C PRO A 733 -7.16 33.34 4.84
N HIS A 734 -8.49 33.18 4.72
CA HIS A 734 -9.48 33.90 5.53
C HIS A 734 -9.37 33.61 7.03
N VAL A 735 -8.84 32.43 7.39
CA VAL A 735 -8.60 32.04 8.79
C VAL A 735 -7.69 33.02 9.53
N VAL A 736 -6.72 33.61 8.83
CA VAL A 736 -5.73 34.52 9.41
C VAL A 736 -6.14 35.98 9.25
N ILE A 737 -6.83 36.32 8.16
CA ILE A 737 -7.29 37.69 7.87
C ILE A 737 -8.29 38.18 8.91
N ASN A 738 -9.16 37.29 9.41
CA ASN A 738 -10.19 37.66 10.37
C ASN A 738 -9.65 38.00 11.78
N GLU A 739 -8.43 37.56 12.12
CA GLU A 739 -7.87 37.62 13.48
C GLU A 739 -6.49 38.33 13.53
N THR A 740 -6.29 39.31 12.63
CA THR A 740 -5.04 40.10 12.54
C THR A 740 -4.72 40.87 13.82
N ASP A 741 -5.72 41.45 14.46
CA ASP A 741 -5.58 42.17 15.73
C ASP A 741 -5.04 41.29 16.85
N THR A 742 -5.49 40.03 16.90
CA THR A 742 -5.06 39.04 17.89
C THR A 742 -3.57 38.68 17.70
N MET A 743 -3.12 38.53 16.46
CA MET A 743 -1.70 38.32 16.12
C MET A 743 -0.82 39.52 16.46
N LEU A 744 -1.30 40.74 16.21
CA LEU A 744 -0.58 41.97 16.54
C LEU A 744 -0.38 42.09 18.06
N ARG A 745 -1.45 41.89 18.83
CA ARG A 745 -1.41 41.99 20.30
C ARG A 745 -0.51 40.94 20.94
N VAL A 746 -0.57 39.69 20.47
CA VAL A 746 0.16 38.58 21.09
C VAL A 746 1.53 38.38 20.46
N GLY A 747 1.57 38.05 19.17
CA GLY A 747 2.78 37.60 18.48
C GLY A 747 3.75 38.70 18.07
N LEU A 748 3.28 39.93 17.84
CA LEU A 748 4.13 41.11 17.60
C LEU A 748 4.18 42.06 18.82
N GLY A 749 3.40 41.77 19.86
CA GLY A 749 3.33 42.53 21.10
C GLY A 749 4.39 42.12 22.13
N PRO A 750 4.14 42.32 23.45
CA PRO A 750 5.12 42.06 24.50
C PRO A 750 5.49 40.57 24.61
N LEU A 751 4.53 39.68 24.36
CA LEU A 751 4.76 38.23 24.42
C LEU A 751 5.66 37.74 23.28
N GLY A 752 5.50 38.29 22.08
CA GLY A 752 6.41 38.03 20.96
C GLY A 752 7.82 38.58 21.17
N LYS A 753 7.96 39.72 21.85
CA LYS A 753 9.28 40.26 22.23
C LYS A 753 9.99 39.41 23.28
N ALA A 754 9.22 38.76 24.17
CA ALA A 754 9.75 37.81 25.15
C ALA A 754 10.08 36.43 24.55
N ASP A 755 9.36 36.03 23.50
CA ASP A 755 9.51 34.74 22.81
C ASP A 755 9.64 34.93 21.29
N LEU A 756 10.88 35.03 20.81
CA LEU A 756 11.18 35.28 19.40
C LEU A 756 10.74 34.13 18.47
N ALA A 757 10.64 32.91 18.98
CA ALA A 757 10.12 31.78 18.21
C ALA A 757 8.61 31.92 17.96
N LEU A 758 7.86 32.44 18.93
CA LEU A 758 6.44 32.77 18.76
C LEU A 758 6.26 33.88 17.71
N ALA A 759 7.10 34.92 17.78
CA ALA A 759 7.09 36.01 16.81
C ALA A 759 7.41 35.49 15.39
N LYS A 760 8.41 34.60 15.25
CA LYS A 760 8.75 33.94 13.98
C LYS A 760 7.54 33.26 13.35
N PHE A 761 6.84 32.39 14.09
CA PHE A 761 5.66 31.69 13.55
C PHE A 761 4.47 32.61 13.30
N THR A 762 4.34 33.69 14.07
CA THR A 762 3.34 34.74 13.79
C THR A 762 3.65 35.46 12.48
N CYS A 763 4.92 35.78 12.20
CA CYS A 763 5.34 36.34 10.91
C CYS A 763 5.03 35.38 9.74
N VAL A 764 5.24 34.07 9.94
CA VAL A 764 4.89 33.04 8.94
C VAL A 764 3.38 32.98 8.68
N ALA A 765 2.55 33.07 9.74
CA ALA A 765 1.11 33.15 9.57
C ALA A 765 0.68 34.42 8.81
N LEU A 766 1.28 35.58 9.13
CA LEU A 766 1.04 36.85 8.44
C LEU A 766 1.42 36.79 6.95
N GLN A 767 2.53 36.16 6.59
CA GLN A 767 2.90 35.96 5.18
C GLN A 767 1.80 35.24 4.38
N ARG A 768 1.03 34.36 5.02
CA ARG A 768 0.02 33.52 4.36
C ARG A 768 -1.33 34.22 4.18
N MET A 769 -1.44 35.50 4.54
CA MET A 769 -2.61 36.32 4.20
C MET A 769 -2.75 36.49 2.68
N VAL A 770 -1.63 36.52 1.95
CA VAL A 770 -1.62 36.61 0.49
C VAL A 770 -1.20 35.24 -0.08
N PRO A 771 -2.02 34.60 -0.93
CA PRO A 771 -1.66 33.30 -1.51
C PRO A 771 -0.47 33.43 -2.48
N PRO A 772 0.41 32.40 -2.58
CA PRO A 772 1.56 32.45 -3.47
C PRO A 772 1.15 32.44 -4.95
N ALA A 773 1.82 33.25 -5.77
CA ALA A 773 1.49 33.51 -7.18
C ALA A 773 1.33 32.26 -8.07
N LYS A 774 2.04 31.15 -7.78
CA LYS A 774 1.96 29.89 -8.55
C LYS A 774 0.60 29.16 -8.46
N LYS A 775 -0.23 29.45 -7.45
CA LYS A 775 -1.58 28.85 -7.29
C LYS A 775 -2.72 29.73 -7.82
N ALA A 776 -2.41 30.90 -8.39
CA ALA A 776 -3.41 31.84 -8.90
C ALA A 776 -4.03 31.43 -10.26
N HIS A 777 -3.84 30.18 -10.69
CA HIS A 777 -4.42 29.63 -11.92
C HIS A 777 -5.83 29.06 -11.71
N ASP A 778 -6.22 28.80 -10.45
CA ASP A 778 -7.60 28.53 -10.06
C ASP A 778 -8.29 29.87 -9.77
N LYS A 779 -9.40 30.11 -10.49
CA LYS A 779 -10.34 31.26 -10.38
C LYS A 779 -9.99 32.26 -9.27
N ALA A 780 -9.49 33.42 -9.68
CA ALA A 780 -9.18 34.57 -8.83
C ALA A 780 -10.15 34.71 -7.65
N ILE A 781 -9.69 34.32 -6.46
CA ILE A 781 -10.16 34.95 -5.23
C ILE A 781 -9.71 36.41 -5.36
N PRO A 782 -10.59 37.41 -5.19
CA PRO A 782 -10.22 38.82 -5.25
C PRO A 782 -8.99 39.02 -4.37
N GLY A 783 -7.85 39.33 -4.99
CA GLY A 783 -6.59 39.49 -4.29
C GLY A 783 -6.77 40.54 -3.20
N ILE A 784 -6.43 40.18 -1.96
CA ILE A 784 -6.25 41.18 -0.91
C ILE A 784 -5.18 42.13 -1.43
N ASP A 785 -5.57 43.37 -1.64
CA ASP A 785 -4.66 44.39 -2.15
C ASP A 785 -3.52 44.57 -1.14
N ARG A 786 -2.28 44.64 -1.62
CA ARG A 786 -1.11 44.79 -0.76
C ARG A 786 -1.33 46.00 0.16
N MET A 787 -0.88 45.95 1.41
CA MET A 787 -1.13 47.00 2.39
C MET A 787 -0.26 48.24 2.13
N ALA A 788 -0.79 49.42 2.43
CA ALA A 788 0.00 50.65 2.48
C ALA A 788 1.04 50.58 3.61
N ASN A 789 2.18 51.24 3.42
CA ASN A 789 3.34 51.15 4.33
C ASN A 789 3.03 51.65 5.76
N ASP A 790 2.01 52.49 5.94
CA ASP A 790 1.57 53.03 7.24
C ASP A 790 0.72 52.06 8.08
N ASN A 791 0.45 50.84 7.58
CA ASN A 791 -0.36 49.88 8.30
C ASN A 791 0.36 49.40 9.58
N ALA A 792 -0.38 49.32 10.70
CA ALA A 792 0.11 48.90 12.01
C ALA A 792 0.90 47.57 11.97
N VAL A 793 0.52 46.63 11.11
CA VAL A 793 1.23 45.35 10.93
C VAL A 793 2.68 45.58 10.48
N LEU A 794 2.89 46.41 9.47
CA LEU A 794 4.21 46.68 8.89
C LEU A 794 5.07 47.50 9.86
N CYS A 795 4.49 48.48 10.54
CA CYS A 795 5.19 49.25 11.57
C CYS A 795 5.64 48.36 12.75
N MET A 796 4.81 47.42 13.19
CA MET A 796 5.17 46.49 14.27
C MET A 796 6.25 45.48 13.84
N LEU A 797 6.21 45.00 12.59
CA LEU A 797 7.28 44.16 12.02
C LEU A 797 8.61 44.93 11.95
N ALA A 798 8.58 46.19 11.51
CA ALA A 798 9.75 47.06 11.49
C ALA A 798 10.30 47.29 12.91
N ALA A 799 9.44 47.56 13.89
CA ALA A 799 9.83 47.74 15.29
C ALA A 799 10.45 46.47 15.90
N LEU A 800 9.97 45.29 15.51
CA LEU A 800 10.50 44.00 15.96
C LEU A 800 11.94 43.78 15.43
N LEU A 801 12.22 44.12 14.18
CA LEU A 801 13.56 44.06 13.58
C LEU A 801 14.57 45.01 14.25
N LEU A 802 14.10 46.16 14.72
CA LEU A 802 14.91 47.17 15.40
C LEU A 802 15.19 46.84 16.88
N THR A 803 14.45 45.90 17.48
CA THR A 803 14.63 45.51 18.88
C THR A 803 16.01 44.84 19.10
N PRO A 804 16.82 45.30 20.07
CA PRO A 804 18.11 44.68 20.37
C PRO A 804 17.89 43.33 21.05
N SER A 805 18.51 42.27 20.52
CA SER A 805 18.44 40.91 21.09
C SER A 805 19.79 40.23 20.98
N ALA A 806 20.22 39.52 22.03
CA ALA A 806 21.42 38.68 22.00
C ALA A 806 21.13 37.23 21.58
N SER A 807 19.85 36.85 21.40
CA SER A 807 19.47 35.47 21.06
C SER A 807 19.74 35.13 19.59
N GLN A 808 20.22 33.91 19.33
CA GLN A 808 20.36 33.37 17.96
C GLN A 808 18.99 33.19 17.28
N ASP A 809 17.90 33.02 18.02
CA ASP A 809 16.54 32.91 17.47
C ASP A 809 16.09 34.17 16.74
N TRP A 810 16.77 35.30 16.98
CA TRP A 810 16.52 36.55 16.29
C TRP A 810 16.72 36.43 14.78
N TYR A 811 17.72 35.69 14.31
CA TYR A 811 17.99 35.54 12.87
C TYR A 811 16.81 34.87 12.16
N GLY A 812 16.27 33.79 12.73
CA GLY A 812 15.12 33.09 12.19
C GLY A 812 13.83 33.92 12.24
N MET A 813 13.66 34.77 13.25
CA MET A 813 12.54 35.73 13.30
C MET A 813 12.71 36.84 12.26
N ALA A 814 13.90 37.42 12.14
CA ALA A 814 14.20 38.52 11.24
C ALA A 814 14.03 38.13 9.76
N GLU A 815 14.46 36.92 9.39
CA GLU A 815 14.24 36.36 8.05
C GLU A 815 12.74 36.33 7.70
N GLN A 816 11.91 35.84 8.62
CA GLN A 816 10.47 35.73 8.40
C GLN A 816 9.76 37.10 8.47
N ALA A 817 10.24 38.03 9.29
CA ALA A 817 9.71 39.38 9.34
C ALA A 817 10.00 40.17 8.05
N VAL A 818 11.23 40.13 7.53
CA VAL A 818 11.58 40.76 6.24
C VAL A 818 10.78 40.11 5.12
N SER A 819 10.66 38.77 5.10
CA SER A 819 9.84 38.07 4.11
C SER A 819 8.37 38.49 4.18
N ALA A 820 7.81 38.69 5.37
CA ALA A 820 6.43 39.18 5.56
C ALA A 820 6.25 40.59 5.01
N ILE A 821 7.22 41.50 5.24
CA ILE A 821 7.18 42.86 4.69
C ILE A 821 7.12 42.84 3.16
N TYR A 822 7.96 42.02 2.52
CA TYR A 822 8.03 41.92 1.05
C TYR A 822 6.75 41.32 0.42
N VAL A 823 6.03 40.47 1.15
CA VAL A 823 4.76 39.89 0.67
C VAL A 823 3.58 40.84 0.90
N LEU A 824 3.55 41.53 2.03
CA LEU A 824 2.37 42.29 2.48
C LEU A 824 2.35 43.75 2.01
N SER A 825 3.50 44.39 1.77
CA SER A 825 3.58 45.83 1.47
C SER A 825 3.46 46.15 -0.02
N LYS A 826 2.88 47.32 -0.35
CA LYS A 826 2.87 47.86 -1.72
C LYS A 826 4.27 48.26 -2.19
N HIS A 827 5.05 48.91 -1.32
CA HIS A 827 6.40 49.41 -1.60
C HIS A 827 7.39 48.91 -0.52
N PRO A 828 7.84 47.64 -0.61
CA PRO A 828 8.75 47.05 0.37
C PRO A 828 10.14 47.68 0.36
N ASP A 829 10.58 48.16 -0.78
CA ASP A 829 11.86 48.82 -1.02
C ASP A 829 12.06 50.06 -0.14
N ILE A 830 11.03 50.92 -0.04
CA ILE A 830 11.05 52.13 0.79
C ILE A 830 11.15 51.77 2.27
N LEU A 831 10.28 50.87 2.75
CA LEU A 831 10.22 50.48 4.16
C LEU A 831 11.51 49.76 4.60
N CYS A 832 12.02 48.82 3.79
CA CYS A 832 13.27 48.12 4.07
C CYS A 832 14.48 49.08 4.06
N SER A 833 14.47 50.10 3.18
CA SER A 833 15.51 51.14 3.17
C SER A 833 15.51 51.99 4.45
N GLU A 834 14.33 52.34 4.96
CA GLU A 834 14.19 53.04 6.24
C GLU A 834 14.67 52.18 7.42
N ILE A 835 14.24 50.92 7.48
CA ILE A 835 14.68 49.96 8.50
C ILE A 835 16.20 49.85 8.50
N LEU A 836 16.81 49.72 7.32
CA LEU A 836 18.25 49.57 7.19
C LEU A 836 18.98 50.85 7.63
N ARG A 837 18.54 52.04 7.19
CA ARG A 837 19.09 53.33 7.66
C ARG A 837 19.00 53.47 9.19
N HIS A 838 17.87 53.09 9.79
CA HIS A 838 17.68 53.13 11.24
C HIS A 838 18.58 52.13 11.97
N LYS A 839 18.68 50.88 11.48
CA LYS A 839 19.55 49.86 12.08
C LYS A 839 21.03 50.25 11.97
N THR A 840 21.47 50.77 10.82
CA THR A 840 22.83 51.29 10.62
C THR A 840 23.14 52.42 11.60
N ARG A 841 22.23 53.39 11.75
CA ARG A 841 22.39 54.46 12.75
C ARG A 841 22.53 53.89 14.16
N LEU A 842 21.67 52.94 14.57
CA LEU A 842 21.74 52.32 15.90
C LEU A 842 23.07 51.61 16.15
N VAL A 843 23.58 50.87 15.16
CA VAL A 843 24.84 50.11 15.29
C VAL A 843 26.05 51.05 15.37
N PHE A 844 26.13 52.06 14.49
CA PHE A 844 27.32 52.93 14.43
C PHE A 844 27.28 54.15 15.38
N GLN A 845 26.11 54.60 15.84
CA GLN A 845 25.99 55.62 16.88
C GLN A 845 26.43 55.09 18.25
N GLN A 846 26.18 53.81 18.54
CA GLN A 846 26.72 53.14 19.73
C GLN A 846 28.27 53.14 19.74
N THR A 847 28.90 53.15 18.57
CA THR A 847 30.36 53.18 18.41
C THR A 847 30.96 54.59 18.53
N LYS A 848 30.26 55.63 18.08
CA LYS A 848 30.72 57.04 18.21
C LYS A 848 30.87 57.51 19.66
N ASN A 849 30.12 56.94 20.59
CA ASN A 849 30.27 57.20 22.02
C ASN A 849 31.49 56.50 22.66
N ARG A 850 32.25 55.68 21.91
CA ARG A 850 33.48 55.01 22.39
C ARG A 850 34.78 55.63 21.86
N THR A 851 34.75 56.39 20.76
CA THR A 851 35.95 56.96 20.11
C THR A 851 36.43 58.30 20.68
N SER A 852 35.94 58.74 21.84
CA SER A 852 36.44 59.95 22.54
C SER A 852 37.69 59.73 23.42
N LEU A 853 38.42 58.62 23.24
CA LEU A 853 39.76 58.44 23.78
C LEU A 853 40.73 58.24 22.61
N SER A 854 41.27 59.35 22.14
CA SER A 854 42.30 59.44 21.11
C SER A 854 43.60 58.76 21.52
N PRO A 855 44.29 58.04 20.61
CA PRO A 855 45.75 57.96 20.61
C PRO A 855 46.30 58.95 19.58
N SER A 856 47.15 59.86 20.05
CA SER A 856 48.01 60.72 19.22
C SER A 856 49.10 59.89 18.51
N PRO A 857 49.63 60.34 17.35
CA PRO A 857 50.63 59.61 16.60
C PRO A 857 52.04 59.95 17.07
N SER A 858 52.91 58.97 17.21
CA SER A 858 54.37 59.17 17.17
C SER A 858 55.05 57.94 16.52
N PRO A 859 56.13 58.15 15.73
CA PRO A 859 56.70 57.13 14.87
C PRO A 859 57.79 56.29 15.56
N GLU A 860 58.00 55.09 15.01
CA GLU A 860 59.04 54.06 15.26
C GLU A 860 60.47 54.62 15.48
N PRO A 861 61.42 53.90 16.16
CA PRO A 861 62.07 52.70 15.59
C PRO A 861 62.50 51.55 16.54
N ASP A 862 62.54 50.36 15.95
CA ASP A 862 63.52 49.25 16.02
C ASP A 862 64.03 48.61 17.34
N ALA A 863 63.97 47.27 17.30
CA ALA A 863 65.01 46.28 17.61
C ALA A 863 65.24 45.74 19.04
N MET A 864 65.18 44.39 19.07
CA MET A 864 65.96 43.39 19.84
C MET A 864 65.56 43.00 21.28
N GLU A 865 65.25 41.70 21.39
CA GLU A 865 65.60 40.68 22.40
C GLU A 865 65.68 41.05 23.89
N VAL A 866 65.02 40.27 24.75
CA VAL A 866 65.65 39.20 25.59
C VAL A 866 64.61 38.64 26.59
N ASP A 867 64.79 37.35 26.85
CA ASP A 867 64.04 36.35 27.61
C ASP A 867 63.92 36.55 29.15
N GLN A 868 62.83 35.99 29.72
CA GLN A 868 62.65 35.38 31.07
C GLN A 868 62.51 36.27 32.35
N PRO A 869 62.06 35.73 33.51
CA PRO A 869 60.73 35.13 33.78
C PRO A 869 60.11 35.57 35.16
N GLU A 870 58.85 35.18 35.37
CA GLU A 870 58.18 34.91 36.67
C GLU A 870 57.81 36.00 37.72
N GLN A 871 56.54 35.91 38.15
CA GLN A 871 56.00 35.99 39.53
C GLN A 871 55.20 37.22 40.05
N HIS A 872 53.97 36.87 40.47
CA HIS A 872 53.17 37.33 41.61
C HIS A 872 52.29 38.60 41.56
N SER A 873 50.98 38.30 41.54
CA SER A 873 49.89 38.81 42.41
C SER A 873 49.53 40.30 42.42
N ALA A 874 48.31 40.61 41.99
CA ALA A 874 47.38 41.46 42.73
C ALA A 874 45.96 41.29 42.16
N GLU A 875 45.03 40.84 43.00
CA GLU A 875 43.59 41.05 42.80
C GLU A 875 43.28 42.55 42.72
N PRO A 876 42.33 42.98 41.89
CA PRO A 876 41.56 44.19 42.13
C PRO A 876 40.14 43.86 42.66
N PRO A 877 39.50 44.79 43.40
CA PRO A 877 38.43 44.54 44.36
C PRO A 877 37.02 44.39 43.71
N PRO A 878 35.99 43.97 44.48
CA PRO A 878 34.63 43.84 43.99
C PRO A 878 33.91 45.20 44.03
N GLU A 879 33.48 45.71 42.89
CA GLU A 879 32.61 46.88 42.82
C GLU A 879 31.27 46.54 42.14
N LEU A 880 30.29 46.31 43.03
CA LEU A 880 28.92 46.83 43.00
C LEU A 880 28.19 46.86 41.66
N GLU A 881 27.24 45.92 41.54
CA GLU A 881 26.12 45.94 40.60
C GLU A 881 25.35 47.27 40.68
N SER A 882 25.26 47.95 39.54
CA SER A 882 24.16 48.87 39.26
C SER A 882 23.45 48.39 37.99
N GLU A 883 22.20 47.98 38.19
CA GLU A 883 21.27 47.52 37.16
C GLU A 883 21.09 48.57 36.06
N THR A 884 21.67 48.32 34.89
CA THR A 884 21.16 48.83 33.61
C THR A 884 21.29 47.71 32.56
N SER A 885 20.19 47.46 31.84
CA SER A 885 20.01 46.49 30.73
C SER A 885 21.28 45.93 30.06
N PRO A 886 21.33 44.63 29.69
CA PRO A 886 22.54 44.00 29.14
C PRO A 886 22.99 44.72 27.86
N ARG A 887 24.11 45.45 27.95
CA ARG A 887 24.74 46.13 26.81
C ARG A 887 25.16 45.09 25.78
N GLN A 888 24.52 45.10 24.60
CA GLN A 888 24.77 44.16 23.51
C GLN A 888 26.22 44.28 23.00
N LYS A 889 26.92 43.16 22.80
CA LYS A 889 28.28 43.18 22.23
C LYS A 889 28.24 43.80 20.82
N PRO A 890 29.17 44.71 20.46
CA PRO A 890 29.16 45.40 19.16
C PRO A 890 29.25 44.43 17.97
N ALA A 891 29.94 43.30 18.12
CA ALA A 891 30.00 42.25 17.11
C ALA A 891 28.64 41.61 16.81
N ILE A 892 27.75 41.46 17.81
CA ILE A 892 26.40 40.94 17.63
C ILE A 892 25.53 41.96 16.90
N ALA A 893 25.67 43.24 17.23
CA ALA A 893 24.93 44.31 16.56
C ALA A 893 25.33 44.42 15.08
N LEU A 894 26.63 44.28 14.79
CA LEU A 894 27.16 44.24 13.42
C LEU A 894 26.73 42.98 12.66
N SER A 895 26.77 41.80 13.29
CA SER A 895 26.32 40.54 12.64
C SER A 895 24.83 40.57 12.30
N GLN A 896 24.00 41.17 13.17
CA GLN A 896 22.58 41.40 12.89
C GLN A 896 22.35 42.35 11.71
N LEU A 897 23.13 43.43 11.63
CA LEU A 897 23.06 44.37 10.51
C LEU A 897 23.41 43.68 9.18
N LEU A 898 24.54 42.96 9.13
CA LEU A 898 24.96 42.23 7.94
C LEU A 898 23.94 41.18 7.50
N PHE A 899 23.33 40.48 8.46
CA PHE A 899 22.25 39.52 8.16
C PHE A 899 21.05 40.19 7.49
N VAL A 900 20.56 41.33 8.01
CA VAL A 900 19.44 42.07 7.41
C VAL A 900 19.78 42.56 6.02
N VAL A 901 20.98 43.13 5.83
CA VAL A 901 21.45 43.60 4.51
C VAL A 901 21.40 42.48 3.48
N GLY A 902 22.02 41.33 3.78
CA GLY A 902 22.03 40.20 2.86
C GLY A 902 20.63 39.64 2.57
N HIS A 903 19.74 39.60 3.56
CA HIS A 903 18.38 39.12 3.36
C HIS A 903 17.50 40.08 2.57
N ILE A 904 17.64 41.40 2.78
CA ILE A 904 16.95 42.43 1.98
C ILE A 904 17.42 42.33 0.52
N ALA A 905 18.73 42.19 0.28
CA ALA A 905 19.28 42.06 -1.07
C ALA A 905 18.62 40.91 -1.85
N ILE A 906 18.55 39.71 -1.28
CA ILE A 906 17.90 38.56 -1.92
C ILE A 906 16.40 38.78 -2.11
N LYS A 907 15.69 39.32 -1.10
CA LYS A 907 14.25 39.56 -1.21
C LYS A 907 13.90 40.64 -2.23
N GLN A 908 14.80 41.60 -2.44
CA GLN A 908 14.68 42.58 -3.51
C GLN A 908 14.76 41.93 -4.89
N ILE A 909 15.68 40.98 -5.11
CA ILE A 909 15.75 40.21 -6.37
C ILE A 909 14.45 39.45 -6.60
N VAL A 910 13.98 38.70 -5.59
CA VAL A 910 12.72 37.95 -5.69
C VAL A 910 11.54 38.88 -5.98
N HIS A 911 11.55 40.09 -5.40
CA HIS A 911 10.52 41.08 -5.68
C HIS A 911 10.57 41.59 -7.12
N LEU A 912 11.77 41.85 -7.66
CA LEU A 912 11.94 42.22 -9.07
C LEU A 912 11.42 41.12 -10.02
N GLU A 913 11.74 39.86 -9.74
CA GLU A 913 11.22 38.70 -10.49
C GLU A 913 9.69 38.61 -10.41
N LEU A 914 9.10 38.84 -9.24
CA LEU A 914 7.65 38.87 -9.07
C LEU A 914 7.01 40.04 -9.82
N CYS A 915 7.65 41.22 -9.84
CA CYS A 915 7.19 42.37 -10.61
C CYS A 915 7.24 42.09 -12.12
N GLU A 916 8.28 41.39 -12.59
CA GLU A 916 8.38 40.91 -13.97
C GLU A 916 7.24 39.94 -14.32
N LEU A 917 6.98 38.95 -13.46
CA LEU A 917 5.88 38.00 -13.65
C LEU A 917 4.51 38.67 -13.60
N ASP A 918 4.30 39.62 -12.68
CA ASP A 918 3.06 40.39 -12.58
C ASP A 918 2.85 41.28 -13.82
N PHE A 919 3.92 41.87 -14.38
CA PHE A 919 3.88 42.62 -15.63
C PHE A 919 3.49 41.72 -16.81
N LYS A 920 4.16 40.56 -16.96
CA LYS A 920 3.83 39.54 -17.97
C LYS A 920 2.37 39.07 -17.87
N ARG A 921 1.87 38.83 -16.64
CA ARG A 921 0.46 38.45 -16.42
C ARG A 921 -0.50 39.54 -16.88
N ARG A 922 -0.28 40.80 -16.46
CA ARG A 922 -1.15 41.92 -16.85
C ARG A 922 -1.14 42.16 -18.36
N LYS A 923 0.00 42.00 -19.02
CA LYS A 923 0.11 42.09 -20.48
C LYS A 923 -0.71 40.98 -21.16
N HIS A 924 -0.56 39.72 -20.73
CA HIS A 924 -1.36 38.62 -21.27
C HIS A 924 -2.87 38.79 -21.03
N GLU A 925 -3.29 39.33 -19.87
CA GLU A 925 -4.69 39.67 -19.60
C GLU A 925 -5.18 40.78 -20.55
N GLN A 926 -4.37 41.83 -20.77
CA GLN A 926 -4.68 42.90 -21.72
C GLN A 926 -4.73 42.42 -23.17
N GLU A 927 -3.82 41.53 -23.60
CA GLU A 927 -3.84 40.91 -24.94
C GLU A 927 -5.08 40.03 -25.14
N LYS A 928 -5.48 39.30 -24.10
CA LYS A 928 -6.67 38.46 -24.13
C LYS A 928 -7.96 39.28 -24.18
N ASP A 929 -8.01 40.39 -23.45
CA ASP A 929 -9.11 41.35 -23.50
C ASP A 929 -9.16 42.12 -24.84
N LYS A 930 -8.00 42.48 -25.42
CA LYS A 930 -7.91 43.04 -26.79
C LYS A 930 -8.39 42.01 -27.84
N ALA A 931 -8.03 40.73 -27.73
CA ALA A 931 -8.47 39.67 -28.65
C ALA A 931 -9.99 39.38 -28.59
N LEU A 932 -10.64 39.62 -27.43
CA LEU A 932 -12.10 39.52 -27.28
C LEU A 932 -12.87 40.71 -27.89
N SER A 933 -12.17 41.83 -28.18
CA SER A 933 -12.79 43.06 -28.70
C SER A 933 -12.80 43.20 -30.23
N ASN A 934 -12.10 42.35 -31.00
CA ASN A 934 -12.03 42.45 -32.48
C ASN A 934 -12.35 41.12 -33.21
N PRO A 935 -13.60 40.91 -33.67
CA PRO A 935 -13.91 39.87 -34.65
C PRO A 935 -13.72 40.43 -36.07
N SER A 936 -12.68 39.98 -36.77
CA SER A 936 -12.35 40.39 -38.15
C SER A 936 -13.41 39.95 -39.19
N PRO A 937 -13.73 40.76 -40.22
CA PRO A 937 -14.43 40.30 -41.42
C PRO A 937 -13.48 40.03 -42.59
N ASP A 938 -13.96 39.18 -43.50
CA ASP A 938 -13.24 38.46 -44.56
C ASP A 938 -13.07 39.28 -45.87
N LYS A 939 -11.88 39.16 -46.48
CA LYS A 939 -11.50 39.19 -47.91
C LYS A 939 -12.06 40.21 -48.96
N THR A 940 -11.09 40.80 -49.68
CA THR A 940 -10.95 41.03 -51.16
C THR A 940 -11.02 42.45 -51.77
N ASN A 941 -9.97 42.73 -52.57
CA ASN A 941 -9.82 43.57 -53.77
C ASN A 941 -9.81 45.12 -53.70
N VAL A 942 -8.67 45.66 -54.17
CA VAL A 942 -8.34 47.05 -54.57
C VAL A 942 -8.80 47.23 -56.05
N PRO A 943 -9.26 48.40 -56.59
CA PRO A 943 -8.44 49.62 -56.60
C PRO A 943 -9.10 51.03 -56.56
N ALA A 944 -8.26 51.96 -56.09
CA ALA A 944 -8.21 53.42 -56.20
C ALA A 944 -9.27 54.19 -57.01
N SER A 945 -9.89 55.21 -56.37
CA SER A 945 -9.61 56.65 -56.60
C SER A 945 -10.76 57.58 -56.16
N THR A 946 -10.40 58.85 -55.96
CA THR A 946 -11.21 60.08 -55.79
C THR A 946 -11.70 60.52 -54.41
N LYS A 947 -10.96 61.50 -53.90
CA LYS A 947 -11.19 62.41 -52.76
C LYS A 947 -12.55 63.14 -52.81
N ARG A 948 -13.23 63.24 -51.67
CA ARG A 948 -14.08 64.39 -51.29
C ARG A 948 -13.83 64.76 -49.82
N LYS A 949 -13.56 66.05 -49.60
CA LYS A 949 -13.18 66.74 -48.36
C LYS A 949 -14.15 66.50 -47.19
N LYS A 950 -13.60 66.11 -46.04
CA LYS A 950 -14.16 66.34 -44.70
C LYS A 950 -13.53 67.58 -44.06
N THR A 951 -14.23 68.17 -43.11
CA THR A 951 -14.00 69.51 -42.53
C THR A 951 -13.02 69.50 -41.36
N ALA A 952 -12.35 70.64 -41.14
CA ALA A 952 -11.26 70.89 -40.18
C ALA A 952 -11.55 70.63 -38.68
N ALA A 953 -12.71 70.08 -38.31
CA ALA A 953 -13.00 69.60 -36.96
C ALA A 953 -12.69 68.10 -36.77
N GLU A 954 -12.50 67.33 -37.85
CA GLU A 954 -12.10 65.91 -37.78
C GLU A 954 -10.57 65.70 -37.87
N GLU A 955 -9.77 66.67 -38.33
CA GLU A 955 -8.29 66.56 -38.38
C GLU A 955 -7.62 66.76 -37.00
N VAL A 956 -8.25 67.45 -36.05
CA VAL A 956 -7.62 67.75 -34.74
C VAL A 956 -7.84 66.64 -33.70
N MET A 957 -8.79 65.72 -33.93
CA MET A 957 -9.00 64.56 -33.05
C MET A 957 -8.37 63.27 -33.59
N ALA A 958 -8.08 63.17 -34.89
CA ALA A 958 -7.38 62.02 -35.46
C ALA A 958 -5.87 62.03 -35.22
N ASP A 959 -5.21 63.20 -35.23
CA ASP A 959 -3.76 63.31 -35.00
C ASP A 959 -3.30 62.93 -33.58
N LYS A 960 -4.22 62.80 -32.60
CA LYS A 960 -3.89 62.33 -31.24
C LYS A 960 -4.15 60.85 -30.99
N GLU A 961 -4.90 60.19 -31.88
CA GLU A 961 -5.15 58.75 -31.82
C GLU A 961 -4.29 57.99 -32.84
N GLU A 962 -3.91 58.59 -33.98
CA GLU A 962 -2.99 57.96 -34.95
C GLU A 962 -1.50 57.98 -34.52
N GLU A 963 -1.05 58.91 -33.66
CA GLU A 963 0.29 58.81 -33.04
C GLU A 963 0.37 57.71 -31.96
N LYS A 964 -0.76 57.21 -31.45
CA LYS A 964 -0.78 56.09 -30.50
C LYS A 964 -0.92 54.73 -31.19
N ASP A 965 -1.54 54.67 -32.36
CA ASP A 965 -1.80 53.39 -33.04
C ASP A 965 -0.66 52.96 -33.98
N GLU A 966 0.21 53.87 -34.46
CA GLU A 966 1.44 53.48 -35.15
C GLU A 966 2.62 53.19 -34.19
N LEU A 967 2.53 53.56 -32.90
CA LEU A 967 3.44 53.13 -31.83
C LEU A 967 3.04 51.80 -31.17
N GLU A 968 1.79 51.34 -31.36
CA GLU A 968 1.35 49.99 -30.94
C GLU A 968 1.67 48.90 -31.98
N LEU A 969 2.10 49.25 -33.20
CA LEU A 969 2.58 48.31 -34.22
C LEU A 969 4.04 47.86 -34.01
N ILE A 970 4.63 48.16 -32.85
CA ILE A 970 5.93 47.66 -32.35
C ILE A 970 5.70 46.93 -31.02
N GLY A 971 4.63 46.13 -30.92
CA GLY A 971 4.27 45.38 -29.71
C GLY A 971 5.12 44.14 -29.42
N GLY A 972 6.18 43.89 -30.20
CA GLY A 972 7.06 42.73 -30.05
C GLY A 972 8.27 42.93 -29.13
N THR A 973 8.70 44.18 -28.89
CA THR A 973 9.99 44.46 -28.20
C THR A 973 9.84 44.89 -26.73
N THR A 974 8.67 45.34 -26.28
CA THR A 974 8.51 45.94 -24.94
C THR A 974 8.62 44.96 -23.76
N GLU A 975 8.39 43.67 -23.98
CA GLU A 975 8.58 42.66 -22.94
C GLU A 975 10.05 42.35 -22.76
N ASP A 976 10.77 42.13 -23.87
CA ASP A 976 12.21 41.94 -23.88
C ASP A 976 12.93 43.17 -23.29
N ASP A 977 12.52 44.39 -23.68
CA ASP A 977 13.02 45.66 -23.14
C ASP A 977 12.76 45.80 -21.63
N PHE A 978 11.60 45.34 -21.12
CA PHE A 978 11.30 45.34 -19.69
C PHE A 978 12.16 44.34 -18.93
N THR A 979 12.32 43.12 -19.45
CA THR A 979 13.24 42.13 -18.87
C THR A 979 14.69 42.62 -18.90
N GLU A 980 15.13 43.25 -19.99
CA GLU A 980 16.47 43.83 -20.09
C GLU A 980 16.65 44.97 -19.10
N ALA A 981 15.64 45.83 -18.92
CA ALA A 981 15.64 46.87 -17.88
C ALA A 981 15.70 46.28 -16.46
N MET A 982 14.94 45.21 -16.16
CA MET A 982 15.01 44.53 -14.86
C MET A 982 16.39 43.89 -14.61
N VAL A 983 17.00 43.29 -15.64
CA VAL A 983 18.37 42.76 -15.57
C VAL A 983 19.39 43.89 -15.38
N HIS A 984 19.23 45.02 -16.06
CA HIS A 984 20.07 46.19 -15.88
C HIS A 984 19.96 46.76 -14.46
N ILE A 985 18.75 46.89 -13.91
CA ILE A 985 18.51 47.31 -12.52
C ILE A 985 19.20 46.34 -11.55
N ARG A 986 19.07 45.04 -11.76
CA ARG A 986 19.70 44.01 -10.94
C ARG A 986 21.24 44.08 -10.97
N GLU A 987 21.84 44.16 -12.16
CA GLU A 987 23.30 44.10 -12.34
C GLU A 987 24.01 45.43 -12.03
N ARG A 988 23.40 46.58 -12.34
CA ARG A 988 24.04 47.90 -12.21
C ARG A 988 23.48 48.73 -11.06
N GLU A 989 22.16 48.88 -10.95
CA GLU A 989 21.58 49.86 -10.02
C GLU A 989 21.59 49.39 -8.57
N LEU A 990 21.37 48.09 -8.29
CA LEU A 990 21.30 47.58 -6.92
C LEU A 990 22.63 47.64 -6.17
N LEU A 991 23.78 47.36 -6.80
CA LEU A 991 25.09 47.32 -6.11
C LEU A 991 26.04 48.46 -6.50
N TYR A 992 25.88 49.04 -7.69
CA TYR A 992 26.80 50.06 -8.21
C TYR A 992 26.12 51.42 -8.44
N GLY A 993 24.81 51.54 -8.20
CA GLY A 993 24.07 52.79 -8.35
C GLY A 993 24.50 53.86 -7.34
N PRO A 994 24.53 55.15 -7.71
CA PRO A 994 24.96 56.25 -6.83
C PRO A 994 24.02 56.44 -5.62
N ASP A 995 22.74 56.14 -5.78
CA ASP A 995 21.72 56.20 -4.72
C ASP A 995 21.50 54.86 -4.01
N SER A 996 22.28 53.82 -4.35
CA SER A 996 22.12 52.50 -3.76
C SER A 996 22.65 52.44 -2.32
N LEU A 997 21.78 51.98 -1.42
CA LEU A 997 22.13 51.73 -0.04
C LEU A 997 23.04 50.49 0.12
N LEU A 998 22.88 49.48 -0.75
CA LEU A 998 23.63 48.22 -0.67
C LEU A 998 25.10 48.39 -1.09
N ALA A 999 25.39 49.36 -1.97
CA ALA A 999 26.74 49.69 -2.42
C ALA A 999 27.72 49.96 -1.26
N ASN A 1000 27.22 50.59 -0.18
CA ASN A 1000 28.02 50.95 1.00
C ASN A 1000 28.42 49.73 1.86
N PHE A 1001 27.69 48.62 1.76
CA PHE A 1001 27.94 47.42 2.57
C PHE A 1001 28.83 46.39 1.85
N GLY A 1002 28.91 46.44 0.52
CA GLY A 1002 29.74 45.52 -0.28
C GLY A 1002 31.21 45.50 0.16
N PRO A 1003 31.92 46.66 0.18
CA PRO A 1003 33.31 46.73 0.64
C PRO A 1003 33.50 46.33 2.10
N LEU A 1004 32.56 46.71 2.97
CA LEU A 1004 32.59 46.38 4.40
C LEU A 1004 32.54 44.86 4.63
N VAL A 1005 31.68 44.15 3.89
CA VAL A 1005 31.58 42.69 4.00
C VAL A 1005 32.85 42.02 3.48
N THR A 1006 33.37 42.47 2.34
CA THR A 1006 34.63 41.94 1.77
C THR A 1006 35.81 42.12 2.75
N GLU A 1007 35.91 43.27 3.41
CA GLU A 1007 36.97 43.53 4.41
C GLU A 1007 36.87 42.60 5.63
N ILE A 1008 35.66 42.39 6.15
CA ILE A 1008 35.43 41.50 7.30
C ILE A 1008 35.77 40.05 6.95
N CYS A 1009 35.42 39.61 5.75
CA CYS A 1009 35.70 38.25 5.26
C CYS A 1009 37.17 38.04 4.88
N ALA A 1010 37.86 39.05 4.34
CA ALA A 1010 39.28 38.96 3.99
C ALA A 1010 40.19 38.94 5.24
N ASN A 1011 39.84 39.70 6.28
CA ASN A 1011 40.63 39.84 7.50
C ASN A 1011 40.12 38.95 8.64
N ASN A 1012 40.10 37.63 8.42
CA ASN A 1012 39.59 36.65 9.40
C ASN A 1012 40.37 36.65 10.74
N THR A 1013 41.63 37.07 10.76
CA THR A 1013 42.47 37.17 11.97
C THR A 1013 42.14 38.38 12.84
N ALA A 1014 41.68 39.48 12.22
CA ALA A 1014 41.27 40.71 12.93
C ALA A 1014 39.85 40.58 13.50
N TYR A 1015 38.96 39.88 12.79
CA TYR A 1015 37.56 39.67 13.19
C TYR A 1015 37.34 38.22 13.64
N LYS A 1016 37.83 37.87 14.84
CA LYS A 1016 37.80 36.48 15.38
C LYS A 1016 36.42 35.96 15.81
N ASP A 1017 35.40 36.81 15.89
CA ASP A 1017 34.07 36.40 16.34
C ASP A 1017 33.41 35.47 15.31
N ARG A 1018 33.25 34.18 15.67
CA ARG A 1018 32.67 33.14 14.81
C ARG A 1018 31.29 33.49 14.23
N ASN A 1019 30.41 34.06 15.07
CA ASN A 1019 29.08 34.49 14.64
C ASN A 1019 29.15 35.65 13.63
N LEU A 1020 30.09 36.58 13.79
CA LEU A 1020 30.27 37.69 12.86
C LEU A 1020 30.78 37.17 11.51
N GLN A 1021 31.78 36.29 11.52
CA GLN A 1021 32.31 35.65 10.31
C GLN A 1021 31.22 34.86 9.57
N SER A 1022 30.43 34.04 10.28
CA SER A 1022 29.33 33.27 9.67
C SER A 1022 28.29 34.15 8.99
N GLN A 1023 27.86 35.25 9.63
CA GLN A 1023 26.88 36.16 9.04
C GLN A 1023 27.49 37.05 7.95
N ALA A 1024 28.77 37.42 8.05
CA ALA A 1024 29.49 38.16 7.01
C ALA A 1024 29.66 37.31 5.75
N THR A 1025 30.09 36.04 5.87
CA THR A 1025 30.19 35.12 4.73
C THR A 1025 28.82 34.87 4.10
N LEU A 1026 27.77 34.70 4.90
CA LEU A 1026 26.41 34.56 4.38
C LEU A 1026 25.93 35.84 3.66
N CYS A 1027 26.27 37.02 4.17
CA CYS A 1027 25.97 38.28 3.50
C CYS A 1027 26.75 38.42 2.19
N LEU A 1028 28.05 38.09 2.17
CA LEU A 1028 28.90 38.10 0.97
C LEU A 1028 28.29 37.21 -0.10
N ALA A 1029 27.98 35.97 0.26
CA ALA A 1029 27.32 34.99 -0.59
C ALA A 1029 26.01 35.52 -1.20
N LYS A 1030 25.16 36.13 -0.37
CA LYS A 1030 23.87 36.68 -0.81
C LYS A 1030 24.04 37.87 -1.76
N LEU A 1031 25.03 38.73 -1.54
CA LEU A 1031 25.34 39.85 -2.44
C LEU A 1031 25.92 39.35 -3.78
N MET A 1032 26.70 38.26 -3.75
CA MET A 1032 27.20 37.61 -4.98
C MET A 1032 26.08 37.04 -5.85
N CYS A 1033 24.93 36.65 -5.31
CA CYS A 1033 23.76 36.25 -6.11
C CYS A 1033 23.07 37.43 -6.82
N VAL A 1034 23.36 38.68 -6.43
CA VAL A 1034 22.72 39.89 -7.01
C VAL A 1034 23.31 40.19 -8.38
N SER A 1035 24.65 40.28 -8.49
CA SER A 1035 25.35 40.69 -9.71
C SER A 1035 26.49 39.73 -10.07
N SER A 1036 26.57 39.41 -11.36
CA SER A 1036 27.64 38.63 -11.98
C SER A 1036 29.03 39.24 -11.76
N GLU A 1037 29.19 40.56 -11.92
CA GLU A 1037 30.48 41.25 -11.76
C GLU A 1037 30.99 41.21 -10.30
N TYR A 1038 30.07 41.30 -9.33
CA TYR A 1038 30.43 41.19 -7.91
C TYR A 1038 30.79 39.75 -7.53
N CYS A 1039 30.12 38.77 -8.15
CA CYS A 1039 30.42 37.35 -8.01
C CYS A 1039 31.83 37.03 -8.52
N GLU A 1040 32.16 37.39 -9.76
CA GLU A 1040 33.46 37.09 -10.39
C GLU A 1040 34.63 37.64 -9.56
N LYS A 1041 34.53 38.88 -9.05
CA LYS A 1041 35.57 39.51 -8.22
C LYS A 1041 35.80 38.80 -6.88
N ASN A 1042 34.73 38.33 -6.22
CA ASN A 1042 34.80 37.77 -4.87
C ASN A 1042 34.77 36.24 -4.82
N LEU A 1043 34.59 35.57 -5.96
CA LEU A 1043 34.56 34.10 -6.04
C LEU A 1043 35.84 33.44 -5.51
N PRO A 1044 37.07 33.92 -5.83
CA PRO A 1044 38.29 33.36 -5.24
C PRO A 1044 38.35 33.48 -3.72
N LEU A 1045 37.83 34.58 -3.17
CA LEU A 1045 37.75 34.79 -1.72
C LEU A 1045 36.78 33.79 -1.08
N LEU A 1046 35.61 33.57 -1.67
CA LEU A 1046 34.64 32.59 -1.19
C LEU A 1046 35.17 31.16 -1.24
N ILE A 1047 35.88 30.78 -2.31
CA ILE A 1047 36.53 29.45 -2.42
C ILE A 1047 37.62 29.30 -1.34
N THR A 1048 38.40 30.34 -1.10
CA THR A 1048 39.42 30.32 -0.02
C THR A 1048 38.77 30.13 1.35
N ILE A 1049 37.64 30.79 1.61
CA ILE A 1049 36.85 30.60 2.85
C ILE A 1049 36.32 29.17 2.93
N LEU A 1050 35.85 28.59 1.83
CA LEU A 1050 35.35 27.22 1.79
C LEU A 1050 36.44 26.20 2.12
N GLU A 1051 37.66 26.37 1.61
CA GLU A 1051 38.77 25.43 1.82
C GLU A 1051 39.46 25.60 3.18
N ARG A 1052 39.62 26.84 3.67
CA ARG A 1052 40.45 27.13 4.86
C ARG A 1052 39.67 27.41 6.14
N SER A 1053 38.34 27.51 6.10
CA SER A 1053 37.57 27.81 7.31
C SER A 1053 37.45 26.59 8.24
N ASP A 1054 37.81 26.77 9.50
CA ASP A 1054 37.64 25.74 10.53
C ASP A 1054 36.15 25.53 10.90
N ASP A 1055 35.30 26.55 10.70
CA ASP A 1055 33.91 26.50 11.14
C ASP A 1055 33.01 25.73 10.14
N PRO A 1056 32.40 24.59 10.54
CA PRO A 1056 31.52 23.82 9.67
C PRO A 1056 30.30 24.61 9.18
N ILE A 1057 29.78 25.55 9.98
CA ILE A 1057 28.61 26.35 9.59
C ILE A 1057 28.96 27.28 8.42
N VAL A 1058 30.16 27.88 8.45
CA VAL A 1058 30.64 28.75 7.39
C VAL A 1058 30.83 27.96 6.10
N ARG A 1059 31.47 26.78 6.18
CA ARG A 1059 31.66 25.88 5.03
C ARG A 1059 30.32 25.41 4.46
N SER A 1060 29.38 25.01 5.32
CA SER A 1060 28.02 24.63 4.91
C SER A 1060 27.28 25.77 4.21
N ASN A 1061 27.37 27.01 4.73
CA ASN A 1061 26.76 28.18 4.10
C ASN A 1061 27.41 28.50 2.74
N ALA A 1062 28.75 28.37 2.64
CA ALA A 1062 29.47 28.58 1.39
C ALA A 1062 29.11 27.54 0.31
N VAL A 1063 28.89 26.28 0.69
CA VAL A 1063 28.40 25.21 -0.20
C VAL A 1063 27.00 25.54 -0.75
N ILE A 1064 26.06 25.94 0.12
CA ILE A 1064 24.71 26.34 -0.31
C ILE A 1064 24.79 27.54 -1.25
N ALA A 1065 25.61 28.53 -0.89
CA ALA A 1065 25.81 29.74 -1.67
C ALA A 1065 26.37 29.45 -3.08
N LEU A 1066 27.36 28.56 -3.20
CA LEU A 1066 27.87 28.13 -4.52
C LEU A 1066 26.78 27.44 -5.35
N GLY A 1067 25.87 26.71 -4.70
CA GLY A 1067 24.71 26.13 -5.37
C GLY A 1067 23.73 27.19 -5.89
N ASP A 1068 23.38 28.19 -5.06
CA ASP A 1068 22.53 29.30 -5.49
C ASP A 1068 23.17 30.12 -6.63
N MET A 1069 24.50 30.31 -6.57
CA MET A 1069 25.28 30.96 -7.64
C MET A 1069 25.30 30.13 -8.91
N ALA A 1070 25.33 28.80 -8.84
CA ALA A 1070 25.24 27.97 -10.03
C ALA A 1070 23.92 28.25 -10.76
N VAL A 1071 22.79 28.30 -10.03
CA VAL A 1071 21.48 28.62 -10.62
C VAL A 1071 21.44 30.02 -11.26
N CYS A 1072 22.04 31.02 -10.60
CA CYS A 1072 22.03 32.40 -11.09
C CYS A 1072 23.02 32.64 -12.25
N PHE A 1073 24.23 32.06 -12.16
CA PHE A 1073 25.37 32.33 -13.03
C PHE A 1073 26.12 31.04 -13.41
N ASN A 1074 25.43 30.13 -14.11
CA ASN A 1074 25.94 28.79 -14.46
C ASN A 1074 27.36 28.78 -15.03
N HIS A 1075 27.71 29.73 -15.91
CA HIS A 1075 29.01 29.79 -16.58
C HIS A 1075 30.19 30.05 -15.63
N LEU A 1076 30.01 30.84 -14.56
CA LEU A 1076 31.08 31.15 -13.60
C LEU A 1076 31.42 29.96 -12.70
N ILE A 1077 30.40 29.14 -12.37
CA ILE A 1077 30.56 28.01 -11.45
C ILE A 1077 31.01 26.75 -12.19
N ASP A 1078 30.64 26.57 -13.47
CA ASP A 1078 30.97 25.38 -14.28
C ASP A 1078 32.48 25.06 -14.33
N GLU A 1079 33.33 26.09 -14.25
CA GLU A 1079 34.80 26.00 -14.22
C GLU A 1079 35.37 25.66 -12.83
N ASN A 1080 34.59 25.91 -11.77
CA ASN A 1080 34.98 25.76 -10.36
C ASN A 1080 34.21 24.64 -9.63
N THR A 1081 33.45 23.82 -10.35
CA THR A 1081 32.62 22.74 -9.77
C THR A 1081 33.43 21.72 -8.96
N ASP A 1082 34.69 21.48 -9.31
CA ASP A 1082 35.59 20.58 -8.59
C ASP A 1082 35.70 20.89 -7.08
N PHE A 1083 35.68 22.17 -6.71
CA PHE A 1083 35.75 22.59 -5.30
C PHE A 1083 34.51 22.15 -4.51
N LEU A 1084 33.35 22.06 -5.17
CA LEU A 1084 32.11 21.58 -4.57
C LEU A 1084 32.20 20.08 -4.29
N TYR A 1085 32.62 19.28 -5.28
CA TYR A 1085 32.73 17.82 -5.12
C TYR A 1085 33.76 17.41 -4.06
N ARG A 1086 34.86 18.16 -3.89
CA ARG A 1086 35.83 17.91 -2.81
C ARG A 1086 35.22 17.95 -1.41
N ARG A 1087 34.14 18.73 -1.21
CA ARG A 1087 33.44 18.83 0.09
C ARG A 1087 32.57 17.61 0.43
N LEU A 1088 32.44 16.63 -0.48
CA LEU A 1088 31.83 15.34 -0.15
C LEU A 1088 32.70 14.53 0.84
N ASN A 1089 34.00 14.78 0.88
CA ASN A 1089 34.97 14.14 1.77
C ASN A 1089 35.36 15.04 2.96
N ASP A 1090 34.48 15.95 3.38
CA ASP A 1090 34.77 16.86 4.49
C ASP A 1090 34.88 16.13 5.85
N SER A 1091 35.67 16.66 6.77
CA SER A 1091 35.78 16.18 8.17
C SER A 1091 34.46 16.14 8.94
N ASP A 1092 33.50 17.03 8.62
CA ASP A 1092 32.24 17.17 9.36
C ASP A 1092 31.05 16.66 8.54
N ASP A 1093 30.28 15.74 9.14
CA ASP A 1093 29.15 15.09 8.47
C ASP A 1093 28.03 16.08 8.10
N SER A 1094 27.90 17.22 8.80
CA SER A 1094 26.91 18.24 8.47
C SER A 1094 27.22 18.94 7.15
N VAL A 1095 28.50 19.17 6.88
CA VAL A 1095 28.97 19.76 5.61
C VAL A 1095 28.78 18.75 4.48
N LYS A 1096 29.14 17.48 4.69
CA LYS A 1096 28.91 16.39 3.72
C LYS A 1096 27.44 16.27 3.33
N ARG A 1097 26.53 16.23 4.33
CA ARG A 1097 25.07 16.17 4.11
C ARG A 1097 24.57 17.34 3.26
N THR A 1098 25.01 18.55 3.60
CA THR A 1098 24.61 19.76 2.88
C THR A 1098 25.15 19.79 1.45
N CYS A 1099 26.41 19.40 1.26
CA CYS A 1099 27.03 19.28 -0.05
C CYS A 1099 26.32 18.26 -0.93
N LEU A 1100 26.09 17.05 -0.43
CA LEU A 1100 25.41 15.99 -1.17
C LEU A 1100 23.97 16.41 -1.55
N MET A 1101 23.24 17.06 -0.65
CA MET A 1101 21.90 17.58 -0.92
C MET A 1101 21.92 18.67 -2.01
N THR A 1102 22.88 19.60 -1.94
CA THR A 1102 23.03 20.70 -2.91
C THR A 1102 23.39 20.16 -4.29
N LEU A 1103 24.38 19.26 -4.38
CA LEU A 1103 24.77 18.59 -5.62
C LEU A 1103 23.63 17.79 -6.23
N THR A 1104 22.89 17.04 -5.41
CA THR A 1104 21.70 16.29 -5.84
C THR A 1104 20.68 17.23 -6.49
N PHE A 1105 20.37 18.36 -5.84
CA PHE A 1105 19.45 19.35 -6.39
C PHE A 1105 19.94 19.95 -7.72
N LEU A 1106 21.19 20.38 -7.80
CA LEU A 1106 21.75 21.03 -9.00
C LEU A 1106 21.81 20.08 -10.21
N ILE A 1107 22.21 18.83 -9.97
CA ILE A 1107 22.30 17.80 -11.03
C ILE A 1107 20.90 17.43 -11.51
N LEU A 1108 19.95 17.20 -10.59
CA LEU A 1108 18.58 16.88 -10.97
C LEU A 1108 17.87 18.07 -11.63
N ALA A 1109 18.17 19.32 -11.26
CA ALA A 1109 17.65 20.51 -11.92
C ALA A 1109 18.33 20.81 -13.28
N GLY A 1110 19.37 20.05 -13.66
CA GLY A 1110 20.10 20.23 -14.90
C GLY A 1110 20.97 21.50 -14.95
N GLN A 1111 21.23 22.13 -13.81
CA GLN A 1111 22.06 23.34 -13.71
C GLN A 1111 23.55 22.99 -13.76
N VAL A 1112 23.93 21.87 -13.18
CA VAL A 1112 25.30 21.32 -13.27
C VAL A 1112 25.28 20.08 -14.13
N LYS A 1113 26.16 20.05 -15.14
CA LYS A 1113 26.34 18.87 -16.00
C LYS A 1113 27.08 17.78 -15.23
N VAL A 1114 26.67 16.53 -15.44
CA VAL A 1114 27.36 15.35 -14.89
C VAL A 1114 28.72 15.21 -15.60
N LYS A 1115 29.78 15.80 -15.04
CA LYS A 1115 31.15 15.69 -15.51
C LYS A 1115 31.92 14.77 -14.57
N GLY A 1116 32.40 13.61 -15.02
CA GLY A 1116 33.60 12.94 -14.49
C GLY A 1116 33.70 12.56 -12.99
N GLN A 1117 32.73 12.91 -12.14
CA GLN A 1117 32.90 13.01 -10.67
C GLN A 1117 31.76 12.35 -9.90
N LEU A 1118 30.81 11.75 -10.61
CA LEU A 1118 29.70 11.01 -10.03
C LEU A 1118 30.18 9.79 -9.20
N GLY A 1119 31.41 9.33 -9.44
CA GLY A 1119 32.06 8.30 -8.63
C GLY A 1119 32.30 8.72 -7.18
N GLU A 1120 32.56 10.00 -6.89
CA GLU A 1120 32.69 10.48 -5.50
C GLU A 1120 31.33 10.42 -4.78
N MET A 1121 30.23 10.75 -5.47
CA MET A 1121 28.87 10.58 -4.91
C MET A 1121 28.51 9.10 -4.70
N ALA A 1122 29.03 8.20 -5.53
CA ALA A 1122 28.82 6.75 -5.36
C ALA A 1122 29.52 6.21 -4.10
N LYS A 1123 30.67 6.75 -3.71
CA LYS A 1123 31.33 6.39 -2.45
C LYS A 1123 30.46 6.70 -1.22
N CYS A 1124 29.68 7.78 -1.28
CA CYS A 1124 28.76 8.15 -0.20
C CYS A 1124 27.67 7.10 0.08
N LEU A 1125 27.45 6.10 -0.80
CA LEU A 1125 26.51 4.99 -0.55
C LEU A 1125 26.90 4.10 0.64
N GLU A 1126 28.18 4.09 1.00
CA GLU A 1126 28.77 3.32 2.10
C GLU A 1126 29.39 4.23 3.17
N ASP A 1127 28.96 5.50 3.25
CA ASP A 1127 29.38 6.42 4.31
C ASP A 1127 28.91 5.92 5.70
N ALA A 1128 29.67 6.27 6.75
CA ALA A 1128 29.37 5.88 8.13
C ALA A 1128 28.05 6.49 8.64
N ASP A 1129 27.69 7.71 8.21
CA ASP A 1129 26.36 8.28 8.49
C ASP A 1129 25.32 7.70 7.53
N LYS A 1130 24.44 6.84 8.07
CA LYS A 1130 23.34 6.23 7.33
C LYS A 1130 22.48 7.25 6.58
N ARG A 1131 22.33 8.49 7.06
CA ARG A 1131 21.55 9.52 6.36
C ARG A 1131 22.21 9.96 5.05
N ILE A 1132 23.55 10.02 5.01
CA ILE A 1132 24.31 10.34 3.81
C ILE A 1132 24.15 9.20 2.80
N ALA A 1133 24.29 7.96 3.25
CA ALA A 1133 24.06 6.78 2.42
C ALA A 1133 22.63 6.73 1.85
N ASP A 1134 21.61 7.04 2.65
CA ASP A 1134 20.21 7.08 2.20
C ASP A 1134 19.97 8.21 1.18
N LEU A 1135 20.57 9.39 1.37
CA LEU A 1135 20.52 10.50 0.40
C LEU A 1135 21.18 10.11 -0.92
N ALA A 1136 22.34 9.46 -0.88
CA ALA A 1136 23.01 8.96 -2.07
C ALA A 1136 22.16 7.90 -2.80
N ARG A 1137 21.57 6.94 -2.06
CA ARG A 1137 20.65 5.94 -2.63
C ARG A 1137 19.44 6.60 -3.31
N MET A 1138 18.87 7.62 -2.68
CA MET A 1138 17.75 8.39 -3.24
C MET A 1138 18.16 9.10 -4.53
N PHE A 1139 19.30 9.80 -4.52
CA PHE A 1139 19.85 10.46 -5.70
C PHE A 1139 20.03 9.51 -6.88
N PHE A 1140 20.69 8.36 -6.68
CA PHE A 1140 20.91 7.38 -7.75
C PHE A 1140 19.59 6.76 -8.25
N THR A 1141 18.61 6.55 -7.36
CA THR A 1141 17.29 6.05 -7.75
C THR A 1141 16.53 7.07 -8.60
N GLU A 1142 16.58 8.35 -8.25
CA GLU A 1142 15.95 9.42 -9.04
C GLU A 1142 16.70 9.66 -10.36
N LEU A 1143 18.03 9.62 -10.34
CA LEU A 1143 18.85 9.77 -11.54
C LEU A 1143 18.62 8.62 -12.54
N ALA A 1144 18.36 7.39 -12.06
CA ALA A 1144 18.00 6.25 -12.90
C ALA A 1144 16.73 6.50 -13.73
N THR A 1145 15.80 7.33 -13.24
CA THR A 1145 14.57 7.68 -13.97
C THR A 1145 14.80 8.64 -15.13
N LYS A 1146 15.95 9.33 -15.19
CA LYS A 1146 16.28 10.32 -16.24
C LYS A 1146 17.15 9.71 -17.34
N ASP A 1147 16.61 9.61 -18.55
CA ASP A 1147 17.30 9.39 -19.84
C ASP A 1147 18.48 8.39 -19.85
N ASN A 1148 18.37 7.27 -19.11
CA ASN A 1148 19.44 6.27 -18.92
C ASN A 1148 20.79 6.91 -18.48
N ALA A 1149 20.76 8.01 -17.71
CA ALA A 1149 21.94 8.77 -17.31
C ALA A 1149 23.00 7.89 -16.61
N LEU A 1150 22.56 6.93 -15.79
CA LEU A 1150 23.46 5.99 -15.10
C LEU A 1150 24.23 5.09 -16.06
N TYR A 1151 23.61 4.60 -17.13
CA TYR A 1151 24.30 3.76 -18.12
C TYR A 1151 25.40 4.55 -18.84
N ASN A 1152 25.12 5.81 -19.20
CA ASN A 1152 26.09 6.66 -19.89
C ASN A 1152 27.30 6.98 -19.00
N GLN A 1153 27.08 7.24 -17.71
CA GLN A 1153 28.14 7.59 -16.76
C GLN A 1153 28.79 6.38 -16.07
N PHE A 1154 28.28 5.16 -16.27
CA PHE A 1154 28.75 3.98 -15.54
C PHE A 1154 30.26 3.75 -15.66
N VAL A 1155 30.80 3.83 -16.87
CA VAL A 1155 32.23 3.57 -17.13
C VAL A 1155 33.11 4.58 -16.40
N ASP A 1156 32.68 5.83 -16.32
CA ASP A 1156 33.38 6.89 -15.61
C ASP A 1156 33.32 6.68 -14.09
N MET A 1157 32.13 6.43 -13.54
CA MET A 1157 31.98 6.07 -12.11
C MET A 1157 32.83 4.87 -11.73
N PHE A 1158 32.78 3.81 -12.55
CA PHE A 1158 33.59 2.61 -12.36
C PHE A 1158 35.09 2.96 -12.31
N SER A 1159 35.56 3.82 -13.22
CA SER A 1159 36.97 4.27 -13.23
C SER A 1159 37.41 4.92 -11.92
N ILE A 1160 36.56 5.76 -11.33
CA ILE A 1160 36.87 6.50 -10.10
C ILE A 1160 36.84 5.57 -8.90
N LEU A 1161 35.89 4.62 -8.89
CA LEU A 1161 35.72 3.63 -7.83
C LEU A 1161 36.85 2.60 -7.82
N THR A 1162 37.41 2.23 -8.97
CA THR A 1162 38.51 1.27 -9.10
C THR A 1162 39.91 1.89 -9.11
N ARG A 1163 40.02 3.23 -9.09
CA ARG A 1163 41.32 3.90 -9.08
C ARG A 1163 41.99 3.70 -7.73
N GLU A 1164 43.18 3.08 -7.72
CA GLU A 1164 44.01 3.00 -6.53
C GLU A 1164 44.72 4.34 -6.28
N GLY A 1165 44.59 4.88 -5.08
CA GLY A 1165 45.34 6.04 -4.63
C GLY A 1165 44.82 6.59 -3.30
N PRO A 1166 45.68 7.27 -2.51
CA PRO A 1166 45.24 7.97 -1.31
C PRO A 1166 44.48 9.22 -1.72
N LEU A 1167 43.18 9.10 -1.89
CA LEU A 1167 42.27 10.22 -1.71
C LEU A 1167 42.03 10.34 -0.19
N GLU A 1168 42.14 11.55 0.34
CA GLU A 1168 41.81 11.87 1.74
C GLU A 1168 40.44 11.27 2.08
N GLY A 1169 40.44 10.14 2.79
CA GLY A 1169 39.26 9.27 2.97
C GLY A 1169 39.56 7.77 3.06
N GLY A 1170 40.75 7.31 2.64
CA GLY A 1170 41.21 5.93 2.85
C GLY A 1170 40.89 4.96 1.71
N VAL A 1171 41.47 3.76 1.78
CA VAL A 1171 41.25 2.67 0.82
C VAL A 1171 39.86 2.08 1.05
N MET A 1172 38.97 2.17 0.07
CA MET A 1172 37.63 1.57 0.17
C MET A 1172 37.75 0.04 0.27
N GLU A 1173 37.00 -0.57 1.17
CA GLU A 1173 36.98 -2.04 1.34
C GLU A 1173 36.44 -2.72 0.07
N GLU A 1174 37.01 -3.88 -0.29
CA GLU A 1174 36.59 -4.65 -1.48
C GLU A 1174 35.09 -4.99 -1.43
N GLU A 1175 34.59 -5.36 -0.24
CA GLU A 1175 33.17 -5.67 -0.03
C GLU A 1175 32.26 -4.44 -0.17
N ALA A 1176 32.74 -3.25 0.21
CA ALA A 1176 32.01 -2.00 0.00
C ALA A 1176 31.87 -1.67 -1.49
N LEU A 1177 32.93 -1.87 -2.28
CA LEU A 1177 32.89 -1.69 -3.73
C LEU A 1177 31.89 -2.64 -4.39
N LYS A 1178 31.93 -3.92 -4.01
CA LYS A 1178 30.99 -4.93 -4.53
C LYS A 1178 29.53 -4.54 -4.25
N ARG A 1179 29.22 -4.04 -3.05
CA ARG A 1179 27.87 -3.55 -2.71
C ARG A 1179 27.44 -2.35 -3.57
N ILE A 1180 28.33 -1.38 -3.77
CA ILE A 1180 28.08 -0.21 -4.63
C ILE A 1180 27.81 -0.66 -6.08
N LEU A 1181 28.66 -1.51 -6.63
CA LEU A 1181 28.51 -2.03 -7.99
C LEU A 1181 27.23 -2.84 -8.17
N LYS A 1182 26.87 -3.69 -7.19
CA LYS A 1182 25.61 -4.43 -7.19
C LYS A 1182 24.40 -3.50 -7.20
N PHE A 1183 24.45 -2.41 -6.44
CA PHE A 1183 23.38 -1.41 -6.43
C PHE A 1183 23.28 -0.67 -7.77
N LEU A 1184 24.40 -0.17 -8.32
CA LEU A 1184 24.42 0.59 -9.58
C LEU A 1184 24.04 -0.28 -10.79
N CYS A 1185 24.56 -1.50 -10.89
CA CYS A 1185 24.20 -2.45 -11.95
C CYS A 1185 22.73 -2.86 -11.90
N GLY A 1186 22.11 -2.83 -10.71
CA GLY A 1186 20.68 -3.12 -10.53
C GLY A 1186 19.74 -2.18 -11.28
N PHE A 1187 20.19 -0.99 -11.69
CA PHE A 1187 19.42 -0.05 -12.50
C PHE A 1187 19.55 -0.28 -14.01
N ILE A 1188 20.42 -1.20 -14.45
CA ILE A 1188 20.66 -1.49 -15.87
C ILE A 1188 19.76 -2.65 -16.30
N GLU A 1189 18.46 -2.38 -16.44
CA GLU A 1189 17.45 -3.42 -16.75
C GLU A 1189 17.40 -3.78 -18.24
N LYS A 1190 17.87 -2.91 -19.15
CA LYS A 1190 17.79 -3.13 -20.60
C LYS A 1190 18.94 -4.02 -21.09
N ASP A 1191 18.62 -5.19 -21.65
CA ASP A 1191 19.59 -6.15 -22.20
C ASP A 1191 20.61 -5.53 -23.17
N LYS A 1192 20.17 -4.61 -24.04
CA LYS A 1192 21.07 -3.92 -24.99
C LYS A 1192 22.13 -3.08 -24.28
N HIS A 1193 21.75 -2.40 -23.20
CA HIS A 1193 22.66 -1.61 -22.39
C HIS A 1193 23.62 -2.50 -21.61
N ALA A 1194 23.12 -3.59 -21.02
CA ALA A 1194 23.94 -4.57 -20.33
C ALA A 1194 25.02 -5.18 -21.26
N LYS A 1195 24.67 -5.56 -22.50
CA LYS A 1195 25.63 -6.08 -23.49
C LYS A 1195 26.69 -5.06 -23.87
N ASN A 1196 26.30 -3.85 -24.27
CA ASN A 1196 27.24 -2.80 -24.68
C ASN A 1196 28.19 -2.38 -23.54
N LEU A 1197 27.68 -2.34 -22.30
CA LEU A 1197 28.50 -2.04 -21.14
C LEU A 1197 29.49 -3.17 -20.83
N ALA A 1198 29.04 -4.42 -20.94
CA ALA A 1198 29.90 -5.59 -20.75
C ALA A 1198 31.05 -5.62 -21.77
N GLU A 1199 30.80 -5.28 -23.04
CA GLU A 1199 31.87 -5.17 -24.05
C GLU A 1199 32.90 -4.08 -23.69
N LYS A 1200 32.44 -2.91 -23.22
CA LYS A 1200 33.32 -1.82 -22.78
C LYS A 1200 34.17 -2.19 -21.56
N LEU A 1201 33.58 -2.89 -20.58
CA LEU A 1201 34.30 -3.37 -19.39
C LEU A 1201 35.25 -4.53 -19.72
N ALA A 1202 34.86 -5.45 -20.60
CA ALA A 1202 35.71 -6.55 -21.04
C ALA A 1202 36.95 -6.07 -21.81
N ALA A 1203 36.83 -4.98 -22.58
CA ALA A 1203 37.99 -4.33 -23.20
C ALA A 1203 38.99 -3.74 -22.17
N ARG A 1204 38.54 -3.52 -20.93
CA ARG A 1204 39.33 -2.96 -19.83
C ARG A 1204 40.13 -4.02 -19.07
N LEU A 1205 39.71 -5.30 -19.09
CA LEU A 1205 40.41 -6.40 -18.43
C LEU A 1205 41.88 -6.50 -18.86
N GLY A 1206 42.18 -6.26 -20.13
CA GLY A 1206 43.56 -6.27 -20.66
C GLY A 1206 44.39 -5.02 -20.32
N ARG A 1207 43.79 -4.00 -19.68
CA ARG A 1207 44.43 -2.74 -19.28
C ARG A 1207 44.46 -2.54 -17.77
N CYS A 1208 44.09 -3.56 -16.99
CA CYS A 1208 44.13 -3.51 -15.52
C CYS A 1208 45.57 -3.60 -15.05
N GLU A 1209 46.00 -2.68 -14.19
CA GLU A 1209 47.38 -2.62 -13.69
C GLU A 1209 47.60 -3.64 -12.56
N ASN A 1210 46.59 -3.86 -11.71
CA ASN A 1210 46.67 -4.72 -10.52
C ASN A 1210 45.60 -5.83 -10.54
N GLU A 1211 45.88 -6.93 -9.84
CA GLU A 1211 44.95 -8.06 -9.66
C GLU A 1211 43.61 -7.59 -9.07
N ARG A 1212 43.66 -6.62 -8.15
CA ARG A 1212 42.48 -6.01 -7.54
C ARG A 1212 41.55 -5.37 -8.58
N GLN A 1213 42.08 -4.51 -9.45
CA GLN A 1213 41.29 -3.87 -10.52
C GLN A 1213 40.70 -4.89 -11.50
N TRP A 1214 41.43 -5.99 -11.74
CA TRP A 1214 40.96 -7.08 -12.56
C TRP A 1214 39.80 -7.82 -11.90
N ASN A 1215 39.90 -8.14 -10.60
CA ASN A 1215 38.84 -8.76 -9.81
C ASN A 1215 37.58 -7.87 -9.73
N ASP A 1216 37.75 -6.56 -9.55
CA ASP A 1216 36.64 -5.60 -9.53
C ASP A 1216 35.92 -5.52 -10.89
N THR A 1217 36.69 -5.56 -11.99
CA THR A 1217 36.16 -5.57 -13.35
C THR A 1217 35.45 -6.89 -13.67
N ALA A 1218 36.03 -8.02 -13.27
CA ALA A 1218 35.41 -9.33 -13.39
C ALA A 1218 34.11 -9.44 -12.59
N TYR A 1219 34.08 -8.89 -11.37
CA TYR A 1219 32.87 -8.83 -10.55
C TYR A 1219 31.77 -7.99 -11.22
N ALA A 1220 32.10 -6.79 -11.71
CA ALA A 1220 31.15 -5.94 -12.43
C ALA A 1220 30.57 -6.65 -13.68
N LEU A 1221 31.40 -7.39 -14.43
CA LEU A 1221 30.97 -8.19 -15.58
C LEU A 1221 30.01 -9.33 -15.17
N SER A 1222 30.24 -9.96 -14.02
CA SER A 1222 29.38 -11.04 -13.50
C SER A 1222 27.96 -10.55 -13.15
N LEU A 1223 27.81 -9.27 -12.80
CA LEU A 1223 26.53 -8.66 -12.44
C LEU A 1223 25.67 -8.30 -13.66
N LEU A 1224 26.26 -8.15 -14.84
CA LEU A 1224 25.56 -7.76 -16.07
C LEU A 1224 25.06 -9.01 -16.82
N GLN A 1225 23.77 -9.04 -17.19
CA GLN A 1225 23.19 -10.13 -17.98
C GLN A 1225 23.54 -10.01 -19.47
N HIS A 1226 24.79 -10.32 -19.84
CA HIS A 1226 25.30 -10.09 -21.20
C HIS A 1226 25.27 -11.33 -22.12
N LYS A 1227 25.25 -12.55 -21.55
CA LYS A 1227 25.20 -13.86 -22.27
C LYS A 1227 26.28 -13.99 -23.39
N ASN A 1228 27.46 -13.40 -23.22
CA ASN A 1228 28.54 -13.50 -24.21
C ASN A 1228 29.60 -14.53 -23.76
N GLU A 1229 29.77 -15.59 -24.54
CA GLU A 1229 30.69 -16.69 -24.22
C GLU A 1229 32.17 -16.25 -24.26
N GLU A 1230 32.55 -15.28 -25.09
CA GLU A 1230 33.93 -14.80 -25.20
C GLU A 1230 34.37 -14.02 -23.95
N ILE A 1231 33.47 -13.22 -23.38
CA ILE A 1231 33.71 -12.49 -22.13
C ILE A 1231 33.82 -13.48 -20.98
N THR A 1232 32.96 -14.50 -20.97
CA THR A 1232 32.97 -15.57 -19.96
C THR A 1232 34.28 -16.35 -20.00
N LYS A 1233 34.80 -16.68 -21.20
CA LYS A 1233 36.11 -17.31 -21.37
C LYS A 1233 37.25 -16.43 -20.86
N LYS A 1234 37.26 -15.13 -21.19
CA LYS A 1234 38.28 -14.18 -20.71
C LYS A 1234 38.30 -14.03 -19.19
N VAL A 1235 37.14 -14.08 -18.53
CA VAL A 1235 37.05 -14.06 -17.06
C VAL A 1235 37.52 -15.40 -16.46
N GLN A 1236 37.25 -16.54 -17.12
CA GLN A 1236 37.77 -17.84 -16.68
C GLN A 1236 39.28 -17.99 -16.84
N GLU A 1237 39.89 -17.28 -17.80
CA GLU A 1237 41.33 -17.30 -18.05
C GLU A 1237 42.18 -16.64 -16.95
N GLY A 1238 41.56 -15.90 -16.02
CA GLY A 1238 42.21 -15.30 -14.85
C GLY A 1238 43.09 -14.07 -15.13
N TYR A 1239 43.55 -13.41 -14.06
CA TYR A 1239 44.52 -12.33 -14.15
C TYR A 1239 45.91 -12.88 -14.51
N ARG A 1240 46.57 -12.30 -15.52
CA ARG A 1240 47.93 -12.68 -15.94
C ARG A 1240 48.86 -11.49 -15.76
N VAL A 1241 49.83 -11.61 -14.84
CA VAL A 1241 50.93 -10.64 -14.71
C VAL A 1241 51.90 -10.89 -15.86
N VAL A 1242 52.05 -9.92 -16.76
CA VAL A 1242 53.15 -9.93 -17.72
C VAL A 1242 54.35 -9.33 -16.99
N GLU A 1243 55.23 -10.17 -16.43
CA GLU A 1243 56.56 -9.72 -16.04
C GLU A 1243 57.27 -9.25 -17.32
N ALA A 1244 57.46 -7.94 -17.45
CA ALA A 1244 58.40 -7.43 -18.44
C ALA A 1244 59.79 -7.92 -18.02
N ALA A 1245 60.38 -8.82 -18.81
CA ALA A 1245 61.77 -9.21 -18.65
C ALA A 1245 62.66 -7.95 -18.63
N ALA A 1246 63.56 -7.90 -17.65
CA ALA A 1246 64.47 -6.80 -17.33
C ALA A 1246 65.27 -6.26 -18.53
#